data_AF-A0A8H5VSM8-F1
#
_entry.id   AF-A0A8H5VSM8-F1
#
_cell.length_a   1.000
_cell.length_b   1.000
_cell.length_c   1.000
_cell.angle_alpha   90.00
_cell.angle_beta   90.00
_cell.angle_gamma   90.00
#
_symmetry.space_group_name_H-M   'P 1'
#
loop_
_entity.id
_entity.type
_entity.pdbx_description
1 polymer ?
#
loop_
_entity_poly.entity_id
_entity_poly.type
_entity_poly.pdbx_seq_one_letter_code
_entity_poly.pdbx_strand_id
1 'polypeptide(L)'
;MSGDNEQFELEEYTVGWVCALPPEMAAARGMLDKIHPNLAQQDPEDHNSYILGEIQGHKIVIACLPAGIYGTNSAATVAKDLLRTFKSIRVGLLVGIGGGAPSPQHDIRLGDVVISQPSGIFGGVVQHDRGKVLPEGGFERTGSHNAPPQSLLSALARLQATHMTEDSKVPEFLSQLSAKAPKRMKGKFSYPGILNDRLYQAGYDHVKQGNATCAECDESKVTNREDRNDTDPYFHYGIIASGNQVIKDGKTRERLSQEYDALCFEMEAAGLCNFPSLVIRGICDYADSHKSKMWQEYAAATAAAFAKELLLFVPPNQVLQEKKLVSELVSIHNARYDSEDVKNSPRCEPGTRIRILKLIQNWAYEDSDQLAQPLLWLNGPAGTGKSTLARSVIDDLEGKEKLAAGYLFKRGEQDRNDSNRLFSTLAIQLAHTVPHFKDSLRNSLGGLDKDAVDKTSLENQFQKLLWDPLESLKLKEVDHLPKIIIIDALDECERPENLTRLLGFFSRLCTSSTLHLRVLITSRYAPEIVEAFEPLLQNNAARALELHREFSDDTKVDIRSFLESKLAVIKYKRRVQKDPWPTTEDLDRLVQLSTTPEPLFIYAATFCRFVSDSQQGPIRQLNSWMKQENTSQLHQIYNPILDQAFQGFTGEELYQKLQFIGAITILARPLSAQSLATILAIDIDDVSWWVSKLHAVLHVPREIYKPIELLHKSFADFLANSDDRESPKYSIDAAAIHADIAEKCIECMKKELKQDICRSQRPGIMRDDINDVAIRDNIPQHLEYACINWFYHVKLSRRALHKFSYTFLFDHLLHWVEAMTLLGRLSECPDIFDKLFRASQVCTSLLHDIPKLTVIEM
;
A
#
# COMPACT_ATOMS: atom_id res chain seq x y z
N MET A 1 33.83 39.28 4.09
CA MET A 1 32.73 38.67 4.88
C MET A 1 32.20 37.51 4.08
N SER A 2 32.84 36.36 4.25
CA SER A 2 32.39 35.05 3.78
C SER A 2 31.21 34.63 4.66
N GLY A 3 30.00 34.67 4.10
CA GLY A 3 28.84 34.03 4.72
C GLY A 3 28.82 32.58 4.26
N ASP A 4 29.13 31.66 5.16
CA ASP A 4 28.93 30.23 4.94
C ASP A 4 27.43 29.99 4.71
N ASN A 5 27.06 29.63 3.49
CA ASN A 5 25.75 29.03 3.23
C ASN A 5 25.83 27.58 3.73
N GLU A 6 25.56 27.37 5.02
CA GLU A 6 25.31 26.03 5.54
C GLU A 6 24.12 25.43 4.79
N GLN A 7 24.38 24.42 3.97
CA GLN A 7 23.37 23.61 3.31
C GLN A 7 22.98 22.48 4.27
N PHE A 8 21.70 22.42 4.64
CA PHE A 8 21.16 21.38 5.52
C PHE A 8 20.45 20.32 4.68
N GLU A 9 20.75 19.05 4.92
CA GLU A 9 20.11 17.92 4.24
C GLU A 9 18.80 17.52 4.94
N LEU A 10 17.85 16.93 4.20
CA LEU A 10 16.54 16.54 4.73
C LEU A 10 16.66 15.43 5.78
N GLU A 11 17.67 14.58 5.59
CA GLU A 11 18.01 13.41 6.38
C GLU A 11 18.52 13.79 7.78
N GLU A 12 18.89 15.05 7.99
CA GLU A 12 19.38 15.51 9.28
C GLU A 12 18.24 15.87 10.25
N TYR A 13 17.02 16.04 9.75
CA TYR A 13 15.85 16.37 10.56
C TYR A 13 15.20 15.13 11.16
N THR A 14 15.17 15.06 12.49
CA THR A 14 14.77 13.86 13.23
C THR A 14 13.52 14.05 14.08
N VAL A 15 13.09 15.29 14.27
CA VAL A 15 11.92 15.65 15.08
C VAL A 15 10.90 16.40 14.22
N GLY A 16 9.68 15.89 14.16
CA GLY A 16 8.55 16.57 13.53
C GLY A 16 7.69 17.28 14.57
N TRP A 17 7.22 18.48 14.27
CA TRP A 17 6.36 19.29 15.14
C TRP A 17 5.14 19.76 14.35
N VAL A 18 3.96 19.26 14.70
CA VAL A 18 2.69 19.59 14.03
C VAL A 18 1.90 20.59 14.86
N CYS A 19 1.41 21.63 14.21
CA CYS A 19 0.52 22.66 14.75
C CYS A 19 -0.82 22.66 13.99
N ALA A 20 -1.92 22.98 14.66
CA ALA A 20 -3.24 23.13 14.05
C ALA A 20 -3.49 24.56 13.55
N LEU A 21 -2.99 25.57 14.27
CA LEU A 21 -3.33 26.97 14.02
C LEU A 21 -2.09 27.87 13.83
N PRO A 22 -2.21 28.98 13.07
CA PRO A 22 -1.10 29.93 12.90
C PRO A 22 -0.50 30.50 14.20
N PRO A 23 -1.26 30.82 15.26
CA PRO A 23 -0.69 31.22 16.54
C PRO A 23 0.21 30.15 17.19
N GLU A 24 -0.13 28.88 17.01
CA GLU A 24 0.64 27.74 17.52
C GLU A 24 1.96 27.61 16.75
N MET A 25 1.91 27.68 15.41
CA MET A 25 3.12 27.70 14.57
C MET A 25 4.01 28.92 14.87
N ALA A 26 3.41 30.09 15.16
CA ALA A 26 4.15 31.28 15.53
C ALA A 26 4.88 31.12 16.87
N ALA A 27 4.21 30.51 17.87
CA ALA A 27 4.82 30.17 19.15
C ALA A 27 5.95 29.15 18.98
N ALA A 28 5.71 28.06 18.23
CA ALA A 28 6.70 27.03 17.95
C ALA A 28 7.96 27.59 17.24
N ARG A 29 7.76 28.43 16.21
CA ARG A 29 8.87 29.15 15.54
C ARG A 29 9.67 30.01 16.51
N GLY A 30 9.00 30.64 17.47
CA GLY A 30 9.65 31.49 18.47
C GLY A 30 10.46 30.71 19.51
N MET A 31 10.25 29.40 19.62
CA MET A 31 11.00 28.52 20.52
C MET A 31 12.31 27.98 19.92
N LEU A 32 12.47 28.06 18.59
CA LEU A 32 13.70 27.65 17.91
C LEU A 32 14.91 28.47 18.39
N ASP A 33 16.04 27.79 18.63
CA ASP A 33 17.32 28.43 18.93
C ASP A 33 17.94 29.00 17.66
N LYS A 34 17.83 28.24 16.55
CA LYS A 34 18.25 28.64 15.20
C LYS A 34 17.14 28.33 14.20
N ILE A 35 16.93 29.25 13.25
CA ILE A 35 16.03 29.04 12.10
C ILE A 35 16.91 28.72 10.89
N HIS A 36 16.59 27.63 10.20
CA HIS A 36 17.29 27.20 8.99
C HIS A 36 16.63 27.81 7.74
N PRO A 37 17.33 27.83 6.58
CA PRO A 37 16.74 28.24 5.32
C PRO A 37 15.51 27.41 4.94
N ASN A 38 14.59 28.00 4.16
CA ASN A 38 13.46 27.27 3.60
C ASN A 38 13.94 26.16 2.66
N LEU A 39 13.11 25.12 2.51
CA LEU A 39 13.33 24.06 1.52
C LEU A 39 13.48 24.65 0.12
N ALA A 40 14.56 24.27 -0.56
CA ALA A 40 14.72 24.57 -1.99
C ALA A 40 13.90 23.61 -2.85
N GLN A 41 13.72 22.36 -2.39
CA GLN A 41 12.98 21.30 -3.07
C GLN A 41 12.23 20.48 -2.01
N GLN A 42 11.01 20.06 -2.35
CA GLN A 42 10.17 19.16 -1.56
C GLN A 42 9.46 18.18 -2.51
N ASP A 43 8.86 17.12 -1.97
CA ASP A 43 8.10 16.15 -2.76
C ASP A 43 6.95 16.88 -3.52
N PRO A 44 6.77 16.66 -4.84
CA PRO A 44 5.77 17.39 -5.63
C PRO A 44 4.33 17.18 -5.16
N GLU A 45 4.06 16.05 -4.52
CA GLU A 45 2.75 15.70 -3.99
C GLU A 45 2.63 16.11 -2.50
N ASP A 46 3.66 16.77 -1.92
CA ASP A 46 3.64 17.41 -0.60
C ASP A 46 3.27 18.88 -0.72
N HIS A 47 2.11 19.22 -0.15
CA HIS A 47 1.54 20.55 -0.16
C HIS A 47 1.76 21.31 1.16
N ASN A 48 2.48 20.74 2.11
CA ASN A 48 2.81 21.40 3.36
C ASN A 48 3.76 22.57 3.14
N SER A 49 3.72 23.50 4.10
CA SER A 49 4.71 24.57 4.25
C SER A 49 5.43 24.40 5.57
N TYR A 50 6.76 24.32 5.51
CA TYR A 50 7.60 23.98 6.64
C TYR A 50 8.39 25.18 7.17
N ILE A 51 8.60 25.19 8.49
CA ILE A 51 9.64 25.98 9.14
C ILE A 51 10.68 25.01 9.68
N LEU A 52 11.94 25.23 9.28
CA LEU A 52 13.07 24.40 9.67
C LEU A 52 13.90 25.11 10.72
N GLY A 53 14.44 24.37 11.68
CA GLY A 53 15.32 24.95 12.69
C GLY A 53 15.90 23.93 13.65
N GLU A 54 16.40 24.45 14.77
CA GLU A 54 17.07 23.67 15.79
C GLU A 54 16.61 24.07 17.20
N ILE A 55 16.46 23.09 18.09
CA ILE A 55 16.39 23.28 19.55
C ILE A 55 17.41 22.34 20.18
N GLN A 56 18.41 22.89 20.87
CA GLN A 56 19.41 22.14 21.64
C GLN A 56 19.98 20.90 20.89
N GLY A 57 20.45 21.07 19.65
CA GLY A 57 21.02 19.98 18.85
C GLY A 57 19.99 19.09 18.12
N HIS A 58 18.69 19.24 18.38
CA HIS A 58 17.64 18.58 17.61
C HIS A 58 17.26 19.41 16.40
N LYS A 59 17.37 18.85 15.20
CA LYS A 59 16.88 19.46 13.96
C LYS A 59 15.40 19.17 13.78
N ILE A 60 14.60 20.23 13.75
CA ILE A 60 13.14 20.18 13.85
C ILE A 60 12.49 20.68 12.57
N VAL A 61 11.44 19.97 12.16
CA VAL A 61 10.53 20.34 11.08
C VAL A 61 9.19 20.74 11.69
N ILE A 62 8.79 21.99 11.53
CA ILE A 62 7.48 22.48 11.98
C ILE A 62 6.53 22.57 10.78
N ALA A 63 5.37 21.92 10.89
CA ALA A 63 4.28 22.02 9.91
C ALA A 63 3.00 22.51 10.59
N CYS A 64 2.16 23.22 9.83
CA CYS A 64 0.85 23.67 10.28
C CYS A 64 -0.22 23.13 9.33
N LEU A 65 -1.41 22.86 9.87
CA LEU A 65 -2.57 22.56 9.05
C LEU A 65 -2.90 23.74 8.09
N PRO A 66 -3.45 23.46 6.90
CA PRO A 66 -3.81 24.50 5.94
C PRO A 66 -4.75 25.53 6.55
N ALA A 67 -4.56 26.80 6.19
CA ALA A 67 -5.34 27.89 6.75
C ALA A 67 -6.85 27.68 6.57
N GLY A 68 -7.59 27.64 7.68
CA GLY A 68 -9.04 27.44 7.70
C GLY A 68 -9.50 25.97 7.66
N ILE A 69 -8.58 25.01 7.59
CA ILE A 69 -8.85 23.57 7.64
C ILE A 69 -8.30 23.02 8.96
N TYR A 70 -9.12 22.26 9.68
CA TYR A 70 -8.78 21.66 10.97
C TYR A 70 -9.42 20.28 11.11
N GLY A 71 -9.06 19.56 12.17
CA GLY A 71 -9.58 18.23 12.46
C GLY A 71 -8.67 17.08 12.00
N THR A 72 -9.07 15.87 12.40
CA THR A 72 -8.26 14.64 12.32
C THR A 72 -7.73 14.32 10.92
N ASN A 73 -8.58 14.42 9.88
CA ASN A 73 -8.17 14.11 8.50
C ASN A 73 -7.05 15.03 8.00
N SER A 74 -7.16 16.34 8.27
CA SER A 74 -6.14 17.30 7.85
C SER A 74 -4.83 17.07 8.59
N ALA A 75 -4.89 16.78 9.89
CA ALA A 75 -3.71 16.43 10.68
C ALA A 75 -3.02 15.16 10.14
N ALA A 76 -3.79 14.14 9.77
CA ALA A 76 -3.28 12.92 9.17
C ALA A 76 -2.55 13.18 7.84
N THR A 77 -3.12 14.01 6.95
CA THR A 77 -2.48 14.41 5.69
C THR A 77 -1.17 15.16 5.94
N VAL A 78 -1.20 16.20 6.79
CA VAL A 78 0.02 16.98 7.11
C VAL A 78 1.12 16.09 7.64
N ALA A 79 0.81 15.19 8.58
CA ALA A 79 1.81 14.29 9.16
C ALA A 79 2.31 13.24 8.14
N LYS A 80 1.43 12.69 7.30
CA LYS A 80 1.82 11.77 6.22
C LYS A 80 2.79 12.43 5.26
N ASP A 81 2.49 13.66 4.87
CA ASP A 81 3.27 14.42 3.89
C ASP A 81 4.62 14.84 4.48
N LEU A 82 4.64 15.25 5.76
CA LEU A 82 5.85 15.50 6.54
C LEU A 82 6.75 14.27 6.64
N LEU A 83 6.20 13.09 6.94
CA LEU A 83 6.97 11.85 6.97
C LEU A 83 7.41 11.39 5.57
N ARG A 84 6.72 11.82 4.52
CA ARG A 84 7.11 11.54 3.14
C ARG A 84 8.31 12.39 2.73
N THR A 85 8.37 13.66 3.07
CA THR A 85 9.52 14.51 2.71
C THR A 85 10.70 14.31 3.66
N PHE A 86 10.45 14.15 4.97
CA PHE A 86 11.51 13.99 5.98
C PHE A 86 11.58 12.55 6.49
N LYS A 87 12.31 11.71 5.78
CA LYS A 87 12.43 10.26 6.08
C LYS A 87 13.16 9.96 7.40
N SER A 88 13.94 10.92 7.90
CA SER A 88 14.71 10.77 9.14
C SER A 88 13.93 11.09 10.41
N ILE A 89 12.68 11.51 10.31
CA ILE A 89 11.85 11.76 11.49
C ILE A 89 11.61 10.46 12.25
N ARG A 90 11.88 10.50 13.55
CA ARG A 90 11.71 9.37 14.48
C ARG A 90 10.72 9.68 15.61
N VAL A 91 10.63 10.96 15.96
CA VAL A 91 9.80 11.45 17.05
C VAL A 91 8.97 12.62 16.56
N GLY A 92 7.70 12.65 16.97
CA GLY A 92 6.77 13.72 16.68
C GLY A 92 6.32 14.47 17.93
N LEU A 93 5.92 15.73 17.76
CA LEU A 93 5.19 16.51 18.76
C LEU A 93 3.94 17.08 18.10
N LEU A 94 2.79 16.93 18.74
CA LEU A 94 1.58 17.69 18.39
C LEU A 94 1.39 18.74 19.47
N VAL A 95 1.71 19.99 19.15
CA VAL A 95 1.69 21.09 20.12
C VAL A 95 0.72 22.14 19.66
N GLY A 96 -0.21 22.51 20.54
CA GLY A 96 -1.19 23.52 20.24
C GLY A 96 -2.07 23.83 21.44
N ILE A 97 -3.27 24.32 21.18
CA ILE A 97 -4.25 24.67 22.22
C ILE A 97 -5.33 23.60 22.36
N GLY A 98 -5.96 23.55 23.53
CA GLY A 98 -7.10 22.69 23.82
C GLY A 98 -8.04 23.32 24.85
N GLY A 99 -9.18 22.66 25.07
CA GLY A 99 -10.15 23.01 26.11
C GLY A 99 -9.93 22.17 27.36
N GLY A 100 -9.75 22.80 28.52
CA GLY A 100 -9.48 22.11 29.78
C GLY A 100 -10.72 21.50 30.40
N ALA A 101 -10.51 20.42 31.17
CA ALA A 101 -11.53 19.72 31.94
C ALA A 101 -11.17 19.71 33.43
N PRO A 102 -11.40 20.81 34.16
CA PRO A 102 -11.04 20.88 35.58
C PRO A 102 -11.84 19.87 36.41
N SER A 103 -11.19 19.26 37.40
CA SER A 103 -11.80 18.32 38.34
C SER A 103 -11.29 18.59 39.76
N PRO A 104 -11.90 18.02 40.81
CA PRO A 104 -11.39 18.15 42.17
C PRO A 104 -9.95 17.60 42.33
N GLN A 105 -9.54 16.66 41.49
CA GLN A 105 -8.19 16.07 41.49
C GLN A 105 -7.20 16.90 40.66
N HIS A 106 -7.69 17.60 39.64
CA HIS A 106 -6.89 18.39 38.71
C HIS A 106 -7.47 19.81 38.58
N ASP A 107 -6.93 20.76 39.34
CA ASP A 107 -7.26 22.19 39.21
C ASP A 107 -6.62 22.77 37.94
N ILE A 108 -7.18 22.44 36.77
CA ILE A 108 -6.73 22.92 35.46
C ILE A 108 -7.20 24.37 35.28
N ARG A 109 -6.27 25.25 34.90
CA ARG A 109 -6.54 26.68 34.66
C ARG A 109 -6.16 27.12 33.25
N LEU A 110 -6.71 28.26 32.81
CA LEU A 110 -6.33 28.83 31.52
C LEU A 110 -4.85 29.22 31.53
N GLY A 111 -4.12 28.85 30.48
CA GLY A 111 -2.66 28.99 30.39
C GLY A 111 -1.86 27.78 30.87
N ASP A 112 -2.46 26.88 31.66
CA ASP A 112 -1.83 25.59 32.02
C ASP A 112 -1.57 24.73 30.78
N VAL A 113 -0.73 23.70 30.95
CA VAL A 113 -0.42 22.74 29.89
C VAL A 113 -0.85 21.35 30.31
N VAL A 114 -1.58 20.67 29.43
CA VAL A 114 -1.93 19.25 29.54
C VAL A 114 -1.06 18.44 28.58
N ILE A 115 -0.42 17.39 29.09
CA ILE A 115 0.47 16.52 28.35
C ILE A 115 -0.11 15.11 28.31
N SER A 116 -0.20 14.53 27.12
CA SER A 116 -0.69 13.15 26.96
C SER A 116 0.25 12.16 27.66
N GLN A 117 -0.26 11.39 28.62
CA GLN A 117 0.49 10.34 29.29
C GLN A 117 -0.32 9.03 29.30
N PRO A 118 0.29 7.88 28.92
CA PRO A 118 -0.39 6.60 28.99
C PRO A 118 -0.94 6.30 30.39
N SER A 119 -2.21 5.90 30.46
CA SER A 119 -2.89 5.50 31.70
C SER A 119 -3.95 4.45 31.40
N GLY A 120 -4.05 3.43 32.26
CA GLY A 120 -4.99 2.32 32.09
C GLY A 120 -4.88 1.63 30.73
N ILE A 121 -5.93 1.73 29.92
CA ILE A 121 -6.02 1.13 28.57
C ILE A 121 -5.72 2.12 27.43
N PHE A 122 -5.37 3.37 27.75
CA PHE A 122 -5.19 4.43 26.77
C PHE A 122 -3.71 4.79 26.63
N GLY A 123 -3.25 4.99 25.38
CA GLY A 123 -1.90 5.45 25.07
C GLY A 123 -1.64 6.94 25.38
N GLY A 124 -2.50 7.60 26.16
CA GLY A 124 -2.44 9.04 26.45
C GLY A 124 -3.39 9.90 25.61
N VAL A 125 -3.95 9.35 24.53
CA VAL A 125 -5.01 9.97 23.73
C VAL A 125 -6.18 8.99 23.58
N VAL A 126 -7.40 9.50 23.65
CA VAL A 126 -8.63 8.74 23.40
C VAL A 126 -9.46 9.44 22.33
N GLN A 127 -9.83 8.72 21.27
CA GLN A 127 -10.82 9.23 20.31
C GLN A 127 -12.22 9.01 20.88
N HIS A 128 -12.86 10.06 21.40
CA HIS A 128 -14.10 9.94 22.18
C HIS A 128 -15.36 9.81 21.32
N ASP A 129 -15.30 10.11 20.02
CA ASP A 129 -16.44 10.14 19.10
C ASP A 129 -16.46 8.98 18.09
N ARG A 130 -15.55 8.00 18.24
CA ARG A 130 -15.43 6.84 17.34
C ARG A 130 -15.78 5.53 18.04
N GLY A 131 -16.89 4.94 17.64
CA GLY A 131 -17.42 3.72 18.23
C GLY A 131 -18.74 3.29 17.59
N LYS A 132 -19.25 2.15 18.03
CA LYS A 132 -20.55 1.59 17.65
C LYS A 132 -21.61 2.14 18.60
N VAL A 133 -22.74 2.58 18.04
CA VAL A 133 -23.93 2.89 18.83
C VAL A 133 -24.68 1.58 19.08
N LEU A 134 -24.83 1.22 20.35
CA LEU A 134 -25.57 0.06 20.83
C LEU A 134 -27.05 0.41 21.06
N PRO A 135 -27.96 -0.59 21.14
CA PRO A 135 -29.34 -0.37 21.58
C PRO A 135 -29.40 0.37 22.93
N GLU A 136 -30.48 1.11 23.16
CA GLU A 136 -30.71 1.93 24.37
C GLU A 136 -29.72 3.09 24.59
N GLY A 137 -28.95 3.48 23.57
CA GLY A 137 -28.06 4.64 23.62
C GLY A 137 -26.67 4.34 24.19
N GLY A 138 -26.30 3.07 24.34
CA GLY A 138 -24.93 2.68 24.67
C GLY A 138 -23.96 3.02 23.53
N PHE A 139 -22.69 3.28 23.87
CA PHE A 139 -21.64 3.55 22.89
C PHE A 139 -20.43 2.67 23.20
N GLU A 140 -19.99 1.89 22.22
CA GLU A 140 -18.86 0.96 22.33
C GLU A 140 -17.69 1.41 21.46
N ARG A 141 -16.56 1.74 22.06
CA ARG A 141 -15.39 2.23 21.34
C ARG A 141 -14.65 1.10 20.61
N THR A 142 -14.29 1.31 19.34
CA THR A 142 -13.67 0.28 18.48
C THR A 142 -12.18 0.47 18.21
N GLY A 143 -11.47 1.34 18.92
CA GLY A 143 -10.05 1.60 18.66
C GLY A 143 -9.27 2.24 19.82
N SER A 144 -7.94 2.16 19.75
CA SER A 144 -6.99 2.75 20.69
C SER A 144 -5.88 3.51 19.95
N HIS A 145 -5.42 4.64 20.50
CA HIS A 145 -4.26 5.38 19.99
C HIS A 145 -2.95 4.78 20.49
N ASN A 146 -1.91 4.88 19.65
CA ASN A 146 -0.55 4.49 20.01
C ASN A 146 -0.02 5.37 21.14
N ALA A 147 0.77 4.76 22.03
CA ALA A 147 1.52 5.53 23.03
C ALA A 147 2.65 6.33 22.36
N PRO A 148 3.06 7.47 22.96
CA PRO A 148 4.24 8.22 22.53
C PRO A 148 5.52 7.36 22.55
N PRO A 149 6.56 7.73 21.75
CA PRO A 149 7.87 7.07 21.78
C PRO A 149 8.46 6.94 23.18
N GLN A 150 9.23 5.88 23.41
CA GLN A 150 9.80 5.57 24.73
C GLN A 150 10.82 6.64 25.17
N SER A 151 11.59 7.20 24.24
CA SER A 151 12.50 8.34 24.48
C SER A 151 11.75 9.54 25.05
N LEU A 152 10.60 9.91 24.47
CA LEU A 152 9.77 11.00 24.98
C LEU A 152 9.19 10.68 26.36
N LEU A 153 8.69 9.48 26.58
CA LEU A 153 8.13 9.08 27.89
C LEU A 153 9.21 9.04 28.99
N SER A 154 10.41 8.59 28.65
CA SER A 154 11.54 8.56 29.58
C SER A 154 12.03 9.96 29.93
N ALA A 155 12.10 10.85 28.93
CA ALA A 155 12.40 12.26 29.13
C ALA A 155 11.31 12.96 29.95
N LEU A 156 10.03 12.65 29.71
CA LEU A 156 8.90 13.19 30.46
C LEU A 156 8.93 12.80 31.94
N ALA A 157 9.22 11.52 32.24
CA ALA A 157 9.37 11.05 33.61
C ALA A 157 10.54 11.74 34.33
N ARG A 158 11.66 11.95 33.63
CA ARG A 158 12.80 12.70 34.17
C ARG A 158 12.45 14.17 34.41
N LEU A 159 11.74 14.81 33.48
CA LEU A 159 11.31 16.20 33.59
C LEU A 159 10.36 16.38 34.80
N GLN A 160 9.39 15.47 34.99
CA GLN A 160 8.52 15.46 36.17
C GLN A 160 9.33 15.38 37.47
N ALA A 161 10.32 14.48 37.53
CA ALA A 161 11.19 14.36 38.70
C ALA A 161 11.99 15.65 38.94
N THR A 162 12.48 16.32 37.88
CA THR A 162 13.17 17.60 38.00
C THR A 162 12.25 18.71 38.51
N HIS A 163 11.00 18.80 38.03
CA HIS A 163 10.01 19.78 38.52
C HIS A 163 9.61 19.58 39.98
N MET A 164 9.89 18.42 40.59
CA MET A 164 9.74 18.22 42.04
C MET A 164 10.88 18.84 42.86
N THR A 165 12.01 19.17 42.23
CA THR A 165 13.24 19.63 42.90
C THR A 165 13.72 21.00 42.44
N GLU A 166 13.32 21.45 41.26
CA GLU A 166 13.76 22.67 40.59
C GLU A 166 12.59 23.35 39.87
N ASP A 167 12.66 24.67 39.70
CA ASP A 167 11.65 25.43 38.96
C ASP A 167 11.73 25.16 37.44
N SER A 168 10.59 25.25 36.76
CA SER A 168 10.52 25.10 35.30
C SER A 168 11.16 26.28 34.57
N LYS A 169 11.72 26.00 33.39
CA LYS A 169 12.24 27.01 32.46
C LYS A 169 11.16 27.62 31.55
N VAL A 170 9.92 27.14 31.61
CA VAL A 170 8.82 27.67 30.81
C VAL A 170 8.64 29.18 30.98
N PRO A 171 8.59 29.76 32.21
CA PRO A 171 8.50 31.22 32.39
C PRO A 171 9.64 31.99 31.73
N GLU A 172 10.86 31.45 31.76
CA GLU A 172 12.03 32.03 31.09
C GLU A 172 11.82 32.07 29.56
N PHE A 173 11.41 30.95 28.96
CA PHE A 173 11.15 30.87 27.52
C PHE A 173 10.00 31.79 27.07
N LEU A 174 8.95 31.93 27.88
CA LEU A 174 7.85 32.86 27.61
C LEU A 174 8.30 34.33 27.64
N SER A 175 9.16 34.69 28.59
CA SER A 175 9.77 36.03 28.66
C SER A 175 10.63 36.31 27.43
N GLN A 176 11.46 35.35 27.02
CA GLN A 176 12.28 35.46 25.80
C GLN A 176 11.41 35.59 24.54
N LEU A 177 10.35 34.80 24.41
CA LEU A 177 9.41 34.88 23.29
C LEU A 177 8.74 36.25 23.24
N SER A 178 8.26 36.75 24.39
CA SER A 178 7.60 38.05 24.51
C SER A 178 8.54 39.20 24.16
N ALA A 179 9.83 39.10 24.53
CA ALA A 179 10.85 40.10 24.19
C ALA A 179 11.19 40.13 22.70
N LYS A 180 11.21 38.96 22.04
CA LYS A 180 11.48 38.82 20.59
C LYS A 180 10.27 39.08 19.71
N ALA A 181 9.07 39.17 20.28
CA ALA A 181 7.82 39.32 19.52
C ALA A 181 7.79 40.64 18.70
N PRO A 182 7.33 40.59 17.43
CA PRO A 182 7.20 41.80 16.61
C PRO A 182 6.15 42.76 17.19
N LYS A 183 6.22 44.05 16.83
CA LYS A 183 5.34 45.11 17.37
C LYS A 183 3.84 44.75 17.41
N ARG A 184 3.33 44.04 16.39
CA ARG A 184 1.91 43.64 16.29
C ARG A 184 1.52 42.45 17.19
N MET A 185 2.50 41.69 17.69
CA MET A 185 2.32 40.56 18.60
C MET A 185 2.76 40.88 20.03
N LYS A 186 3.24 42.10 20.29
CA LYS A 186 3.70 42.53 21.61
C LYS A 186 2.55 42.42 22.62
N GLY A 187 2.77 41.68 23.70
CA GLY A 187 1.77 41.43 24.74
C GLY A 187 0.76 40.31 24.46
N LYS A 188 0.69 39.76 23.22
CA LYS A 188 -0.24 38.66 22.91
C LYS A 188 0.19 37.31 23.48
N PHE A 189 1.51 37.09 23.62
CA PHE A 189 2.09 35.92 24.28
C PHE A 189 2.31 36.14 25.79
N SER A 190 1.77 37.20 26.36
CA SER A 190 1.90 37.51 27.78
C SER A 190 0.68 37.02 28.56
N TYR A 191 0.88 36.72 29.84
CA TYR A 191 -0.18 36.23 30.72
C TYR A 191 -1.37 37.22 30.75
N PRO A 192 -2.60 36.79 30.36
CA PRO A 192 -3.77 37.66 30.31
C PRO A 192 -4.27 38.16 31.67
N GLY A 193 -3.76 37.63 32.78
CA GLY A 193 -4.11 38.05 34.14
C GLY A 193 -5.21 37.18 34.78
N ILE A 194 -5.12 37.00 36.09
CA ILE A 194 -5.97 36.07 36.86
C ILE A 194 -7.46 36.41 36.82
N LEU A 195 -7.82 37.69 36.70
CA LEU A 195 -9.22 38.14 36.61
C LEU A 195 -9.94 37.66 35.33
N ASN A 196 -9.17 37.23 34.32
CA ASN A 196 -9.65 36.71 33.06
C ASN A 196 -9.70 35.16 33.02
N ASP A 197 -9.30 34.49 34.11
CA ASP A 197 -9.47 33.05 34.30
C ASP A 197 -10.78 32.76 35.06
N ARG A 198 -11.86 32.55 34.31
CA ARG A 198 -13.22 32.36 34.86
C ARG A 198 -13.76 30.99 34.46
N LEU A 199 -13.88 30.08 35.42
CA LEU A 199 -14.57 28.80 35.27
C LEU A 199 -16.02 28.94 35.74
N TYR A 200 -16.99 28.74 34.87
CA TYR A 200 -18.40 28.74 35.23
C TYR A 200 -18.89 27.35 35.65
N GLN A 201 -19.95 27.31 36.46
CA GLN A 201 -20.67 26.07 36.78
C GLN A 201 -21.13 25.38 35.49
N ALA A 202 -20.95 24.06 35.37
CA ALA A 202 -21.20 23.32 34.13
C ALA A 202 -22.64 23.40 33.60
N GLY A 203 -23.62 23.68 34.47
CA GLY A 203 -25.01 23.87 34.09
C GLY A 203 -25.40 25.29 33.68
N TYR A 204 -24.48 26.25 33.76
CA TYR A 204 -24.70 27.64 33.35
C TYR A 204 -24.19 27.85 31.93
N ASP A 205 -25.04 28.37 31.06
CA ASP A 205 -24.70 28.67 29.68
C ASP A 205 -24.44 30.15 29.45
N HIS A 206 -23.57 30.43 28.48
CA HIS A 206 -23.29 31.78 28.04
C HIS A 206 -24.57 32.53 27.61
N VAL A 207 -24.80 33.72 28.17
CA VAL A 207 -26.06 34.49 28.04
C VAL A 207 -26.44 34.79 26.58
N LYS A 208 -25.44 35.05 25.73
CA LYS A 208 -25.61 35.24 24.28
C LYS A 208 -24.76 34.24 23.52
N GLN A 209 -25.38 33.25 22.91
CA GLN A 209 -24.66 32.28 22.07
C GLN A 209 -23.89 32.99 20.95
N GLY A 210 -22.58 32.78 20.89
CA GLY A 210 -21.70 33.31 19.84
C GLY A 210 -21.03 34.66 20.13
N ASN A 211 -21.30 35.31 21.28
CA ASN A 211 -20.53 36.48 21.70
C ASN A 211 -19.16 36.05 22.25
N ALA A 212 -18.10 36.83 21.98
CA ALA A 212 -16.72 36.45 22.31
C ALA A 212 -16.29 36.82 23.74
N THR A 213 -17.18 37.44 24.53
CA THR A 213 -16.88 37.96 25.86
C THR A 213 -17.95 37.59 26.87
N CYS A 214 -17.52 37.24 28.08
CA CYS A 214 -18.40 36.93 29.21
C CYS A 214 -18.77 38.17 30.05
N ALA A 215 -18.71 39.37 29.47
CA ALA A 215 -18.95 40.62 30.21
C ALA A 215 -20.40 40.76 30.71
N GLU A 216 -21.34 40.06 30.07
CA GLU A 216 -22.76 40.02 30.45
C GLU A 216 -23.13 38.75 31.24
N CYS A 217 -22.17 37.86 31.53
CA CYS A 217 -22.42 36.65 32.29
C CYS A 217 -22.48 36.93 33.80
N ASP A 218 -23.32 36.19 34.51
CA ASP A 218 -23.50 36.28 35.95
C ASP A 218 -22.24 35.81 36.70
N GLU A 219 -21.53 36.74 37.34
CA GLU A 219 -20.31 36.44 38.10
C GLU A 219 -20.58 35.52 39.31
N SER A 220 -21.82 35.45 39.82
CA SER A 220 -22.17 34.51 40.90
C SER A 220 -22.15 33.05 40.45
N LYS A 221 -22.11 32.79 39.14
CA LYS A 221 -22.00 31.45 38.55
C LYS A 221 -20.56 31.01 38.32
N VAL A 222 -19.58 31.86 38.62
CA VAL A 222 -18.16 31.50 38.58
C VAL A 222 -17.85 30.61 39.79
N THR A 223 -17.19 29.48 39.55
CA THR A 223 -16.75 28.56 40.58
C THR A 223 -15.66 29.21 41.43
N ASN A 224 -15.87 29.26 42.74
CA ASN A 224 -14.86 29.76 43.67
C ASN A 224 -13.73 28.74 43.80
N ARG A 225 -12.49 29.16 43.54
CA ARG A 225 -11.27 28.35 43.60
C ARG A 225 -10.23 29.08 44.43
N GLU A 226 -9.42 28.36 45.19
CA GLU A 226 -8.34 28.96 45.99
C GLU A 226 -7.31 29.66 45.09
N ASP A 227 -6.71 30.76 45.56
CA ASP A 227 -5.65 31.43 44.82
C ASP A 227 -4.39 30.55 44.78
N ARG A 228 -3.72 30.51 43.62
CA ARG A 228 -2.41 29.85 43.50
C ARG A 228 -1.32 30.74 44.11
N ASN A 229 -0.22 30.10 44.50
CA ASN A 229 0.94 30.78 45.09
C ASN A 229 1.69 31.67 44.09
N ASP A 230 1.56 31.39 42.79
CA ASP A 230 2.23 32.08 41.69
C ASP A 230 1.31 32.17 40.46
N THR A 231 1.82 32.80 39.40
CA THR A 231 1.13 32.96 38.11
C THR A 231 1.73 32.07 37.01
N ASP A 232 2.59 31.13 37.36
CA ASP A 232 3.25 30.27 36.39
C ASP A 232 2.28 29.17 35.91
N PRO A 233 2.43 28.69 34.66
CA PRO A 233 1.58 27.64 34.13
C PRO A 233 1.86 26.30 34.82
N TYR A 234 0.81 25.59 35.22
CA TYR A 234 0.94 24.26 35.82
C TYR A 234 0.88 23.18 34.74
N PHE A 235 1.55 22.05 35.00
CA PHE A 235 1.63 20.93 34.07
C PHE A 235 0.80 19.75 34.58
N HIS A 236 -0.13 19.27 33.75
CA HIS A 236 -1.01 18.15 34.07
C HIS A 236 -0.74 17.00 33.11
N TYR A 237 -0.56 15.79 33.63
CA TYR A 237 -0.18 14.61 32.84
C TYR A 237 -1.29 13.58 32.88
N GLY A 238 -1.86 13.22 31.73
CA GLY A 238 -2.98 12.28 31.69
C GLY A 238 -3.60 12.12 30.31
N ILE A 239 -4.88 11.75 30.28
CA ILE A 239 -5.58 11.45 29.03
C ILE A 239 -6.07 12.74 28.36
N ILE A 240 -5.80 12.86 27.06
CA ILE A 240 -6.36 13.90 26.19
C ILE A 240 -7.44 13.26 25.32
N ALA A 241 -8.65 13.83 25.36
CA ALA A 241 -9.76 13.41 24.51
C ALA A 241 -9.71 14.15 23.17
N SER A 242 -9.71 13.39 22.09
CA SER A 242 -9.64 13.88 20.71
C SER A 242 -10.91 13.53 19.95
N GLY A 243 -11.40 14.41 19.08
CA GLY A 243 -12.56 14.13 18.25
C GLY A 243 -12.78 15.13 17.12
N ASN A 244 -13.69 14.80 16.20
CA ASN A 244 -14.13 15.69 15.12
C ASN A 244 -15.20 16.69 15.56
N GLN A 245 -15.70 16.58 16.80
CA GLN A 245 -16.70 17.47 17.36
C GLN A 245 -16.09 18.46 18.36
N VAL A 246 -16.39 19.76 18.20
CA VAL A 246 -15.99 20.78 19.17
C VAL A 246 -16.87 20.67 20.41
N ILE A 247 -16.28 20.42 21.58
CA ILE A 247 -17.01 20.47 22.86
C ILE A 247 -17.22 21.93 23.27
N LYS A 248 -18.49 22.34 23.38
CA LYS A 248 -18.95 23.69 23.79
C LYS A 248 -20.04 23.63 24.86
N ASP A 249 -20.11 22.54 25.61
CA ASP A 249 -21.15 22.29 26.61
C ASP A 249 -20.52 21.75 27.89
N GLY A 250 -20.72 22.47 29.00
CA GLY A 250 -20.10 22.18 30.29
C GLY A 250 -20.52 20.81 30.85
N LYS A 251 -21.78 20.39 30.60
CA LYS A 251 -22.27 19.07 31.04
C LYS A 251 -21.65 17.94 30.23
N THR A 252 -21.55 18.10 28.92
CA THR A 252 -20.88 17.13 28.04
C THR A 252 -19.41 17.01 28.39
N ARG A 253 -18.72 18.11 28.68
CA ARG A 253 -17.34 18.11 29.20
C ARG A 253 -17.21 17.26 30.47
N GLU A 254 -18.05 17.51 31.48
CA GLU A 254 -18.01 16.75 32.74
C GLU A 254 -18.27 15.26 32.52
N ARG A 255 -19.28 14.91 31.71
CA ARG A 255 -19.59 13.52 31.37
C ARG A 255 -18.39 12.83 30.72
N LEU A 256 -17.82 13.41 29.66
CA LEU A 256 -16.70 12.82 28.93
C LEU A 256 -15.41 12.79 29.77
N SER A 257 -15.19 13.79 30.61
CA SER A 257 -14.06 13.82 31.55
C SER A 257 -14.15 12.68 32.56
N GLN A 258 -15.34 12.42 33.14
CA GLN A 258 -15.56 11.29 34.04
C GLN A 258 -15.47 9.93 33.34
N GLU A 259 -15.97 9.83 32.11
CA GLU A 259 -16.00 8.58 31.34
C GLU A 259 -14.60 8.11 30.92
N TYR A 260 -13.72 9.05 30.56
CA TYR A 260 -12.40 8.74 30.01
C TYR A 260 -11.22 9.15 30.88
N ASP A 261 -11.47 9.74 32.05
CA ASP A 261 -10.45 10.41 32.87
C ASP A 261 -9.69 11.49 32.07
N ALA A 262 -10.44 12.21 31.20
CA ALA A 262 -9.87 13.17 30.27
C ALA A 262 -9.65 14.53 30.93
N LEU A 263 -8.44 15.07 30.77
CA LEU A 263 -8.00 16.36 31.31
C LEU A 263 -8.20 17.52 30.32
N CYS A 264 -8.25 17.21 29.02
CA CYS A 264 -8.35 18.20 27.94
C CYS A 264 -9.08 17.61 26.73
N PHE A 265 -9.73 18.48 25.96
CA PHE A 265 -10.37 18.20 24.68
C PHE A 265 -9.67 18.95 23.54
N GLU A 266 -9.33 18.25 22.46
CA GLU A 266 -8.74 18.81 21.23
C GLU A 266 -9.24 18.04 19.99
N MET A 267 -8.81 18.42 18.76
CA MET A 267 -9.43 17.92 17.53
C MET A 267 -8.49 17.28 16.50
N GLU A 268 -7.19 17.18 16.77
CA GLU A 268 -6.21 16.75 15.77
C GLU A 268 -5.56 15.41 16.11
N ALA A 269 -5.32 15.11 17.39
CA ALA A 269 -4.51 13.96 17.81
C ALA A 269 -5.07 12.62 17.31
N ALA A 270 -6.39 12.49 17.18
CA ALA A 270 -7.03 11.29 16.66
C ALA A 270 -6.67 10.97 15.20
N GLY A 271 -6.21 11.97 14.43
CA GLY A 271 -5.69 11.78 13.07
C GLY A 271 -4.25 11.28 13.01
N LEU A 272 -3.50 11.39 14.11
CA LEU A 272 -2.05 11.16 14.14
C LEU A 272 -1.67 9.74 14.61
N CYS A 273 -2.54 8.74 14.42
CA CYS A 273 -2.28 7.37 14.86
C CYS A 273 -0.99 6.76 14.27
N ASN A 274 -0.56 7.22 13.09
CA ASN A 274 0.68 6.77 12.42
C ASN A 274 1.87 7.72 12.62
N PHE A 275 1.70 8.82 13.36
CA PHE A 275 2.75 9.78 13.65
C PHE A 275 3.17 9.62 15.13
N PRO A 276 4.38 9.10 15.40
CA PRO A 276 4.81 8.66 16.73
C PRO A 276 5.07 9.88 17.62
N SER A 277 4.01 10.40 18.25
CA SER A 277 4.04 11.73 18.84
C SER A 277 3.51 11.81 20.26
N LEU A 278 4.05 12.78 21.02
CA LEU A 278 3.48 13.25 22.28
C LEU A 278 2.60 14.47 22.01
N VAL A 279 1.43 14.51 22.64
CA VAL A 279 0.48 15.61 22.50
C VAL A 279 0.61 16.56 23.69
N ILE A 280 0.78 17.85 23.40
CA ILE A 280 0.98 18.91 24.39
C ILE A 280 -0.02 20.02 24.09
N ARG A 281 -0.96 20.26 25.01
CA ARG A 281 -2.05 21.23 24.82
C ARG A 281 -2.04 22.31 25.89
N GLY A 282 -1.85 23.55 25.45
CA GLY A 282 -2.07 24.72 26.28
C GLY A 282 -3.57 25.00 26.42
N ILE A 283 -4.03 25.25 27.63
CA ILE A 283 -5.47 25.40 27.91
C ILE A 283 -5.93 26.83 27.59
N CYS A 284 -6.78 26.96 26.57
CA CYS A 284 -7.26 28.25 26.08
C CYS A 284 -8.75 28.52 26.36
N ASP A 285 -9.51 27.48 26.69
CA ASP A 285 -10.90 27.55 27.14
C ASP A 285 -11.21 26.35 28.07
N TYR A 286 -12.43 26.30 28.62
CA TYR A 286 -12.89 25.21 29.50
C TYR A 286 -13.86 24.24 28.81
N ALA A 287 -13.76 24.09 27.49
CA ALA A 287 -14.61 23.21 26.69
C ALA A 287 -16.12 23.39 26.93
N ASP A 288 -16.55 24.62 27.26
CA ASP A 288 -17.94 24.96 27.56
C ASP A 288 -18.45 26.05 26.60
N SER A 289 -19.60 26.66 26.92
CA SER A 289 -20.19 27.71 26.11
C SER A 289 -19.51 29.08 26.26
N HIS A 290 -18.55 29.24 27.18
CA HIS A 290 -17.88 30.50 27.55
C HIS A 290 -16.53 30.74 26.87
N LYS A 291 -16.30 30.12 25.70
CA LYS A 291 -15.02 30.19 24.97
C LYS A 291 -14.61 31.64 24.65
N SER A 292 -13.36 31.98 24.96
CA SER A 292 -12.74 33.26 24.67
C SER A 292 -11.49 33.09 23.82
N LYS A 293 -11.26 34.00 22.87
CA LYS A 293 -10.03 34.01 22.07
C LYS A 293 -8.83 34.62 22.80
N MET A 294 -9.05 35.28 23.95
CA MET A 294 -8.02 36.03 24.69
C MET A 294 -6.82 35.18 25.11
N TRP A 295 -7.07 33.89 25.40
CA TRP A 295 -6.05 32.98 25.92
C TRP A 295 -5.33 32.18 24.82
N GLN A 296 -5.76 32.25 23.56
CA GLN A 296 -5.23 31.36 22.50
C GLN A 296 -3.74 31.56 22.26
N GLU A 297 -3.29 32.82 22.10
CA GLU A 297 -1.87 33.09 21.89
C GLU A 297 -1.02 32.71 23.11
N TYR A 298 -1.44 33.06 24.33
CA TYR A 298 -0.69 32.71 25.54
C TYR A 298 -0.63 31.20 25.78
N ALA A 299 -1.75 30.48 25.64
CA ALA A 299 -1.82 29.03 25.78
C ALA A 299 -0.96 28.31 24.72
N ALA A 300 -0.96 28.80 23.48
CA ALA A 300 -0.07 28.28 22.45
C ALA A 300 1.41 28.47 22.82
N ALA A 301 1.75 29.60 23.44
CA ALA A 301 3.10 29.88 23.91
C ALA A 301 3.52 28.99 25.09
N THR A 302 2.64 28.75 26.07
CA THR A 302 2.95 27.88 27.22
C THR A 302 3.17 26.44 26.78
N ALA A 303 2.35 25.93 25.86
CA ALA A 303 2.53 24.61 25.25
C ALA A 303 3.84 24.49 24.47
N ALA A 304 4.16 25.48 23.63
CA ALA A 304 5.41 25.50 22.86
C ALA A 304 6.65 25.62 23.76
N ALA A 305 6.58 26.42 24.82
CA ALA A 305 7.65 26.54 25.81
C ALA A 305 7.89 25.22 26.56
N PHE A 306 6.83 24.51 26.94
CA PHE A 306 6.94 23.18 27.55
C PHE A 306 7.56 22.17 26.58
N ALA A 307 7.14 22.18 25.30
CA ALA A 307 7.73 21.33 24.28
C ALA A 307 9.24 21.59 24.10
N LYS A 308 9.67 22.86 24.13
CA LYS A 308 11.10 23.21 24.15
C LYS A 308 11.79 22.65 25.39
N GLU A 309 11.22 22.85 26.57
CA GLU A 309 11.79 22.33 27.82
C GLU A 309 11.94 20.81 27.79
N LEU A 310 10.92 20.08 27.32
CA LEU A 310 10.95 18.63 27.17
C LEU A 310 12.11 18.16 26.30
N LEU A 311 12.34 18.82 25.16
CA LEU A 311 13.44 18.48 24.26
C LEU A 311 14.81 18.65 24.92
N LEU A 312 14.94 19.51 25.95
CA LEU A 312 16.17 19.63 26.73
C LEU A 312 16.57 18.35 27.47
N PHE A 313 15.60 17.47 27.72
CA PHE A 313 15.75 16.21 28.44
C PHE A 313 15.81 15.00 27.50
N VAL A 314 15.64 15.20 26.19
CA VAL A 314 15.75 14.15 25.16
C VAL A 314 17.14 14.21 24.55
N PRO A 315 18.00 13.19 24.70
CA PRO A 315 19.30 13.15 24.02
C PRO A 315 19.11 12.95 22.49
N PRO A 316 19.77 13.73 21.61
CA PRO A 316 19.66 13.56 20.15
C PRO A 316 19.96 12.14 19.66
N ASN A 317 20.95 11.47 20.26
CA ASN A 317 21.29 10.08 19.92
C ASN A 317 20.18 9.08 20.26
N GLN A 318 19.35 9.34 21.28
CA GLN A 318 18.22 8.47 21.59
C GLN A 318 17.10 8.61 20.56
N VAL A 319 16.90 9.81 20.00
CA VAL A 319 15.96 10.04 18.89
C VAL A 319 16.39 9.24 17.67
N LEU A 320 17.69 9.19 17.35
CA LEU A 320 18.22 8.39 16.24
C LEU A 320 18.05 6.87 16.44
N GLN A 321 18.02 6.41 17.70
CA GLN A 321 17.80 5.01 18.07
C GLN A 321 16.33 4.61 18.12
N GLU A 322 15.40 5.56 18.02
CA GLU A 322 13.97 5.26 17.99
C GLU A 322 13.58 4.47 16.73
N LYS A 323 12.67 3.51 16.92
CA LYS A 323 12.34 2.53 15.88
C LYS A 323 11.55 3.18 14.74
N LYS A 324 12.03 3.02 13.51
CA LYS A 324 11.28 3.36 12.29
C LYS A 324 9.89 2.67 12.28
N LEU A 325 8.88 3.38 11.77
CA LEU A 325 7.49 2.89 11.67
C LEU A 325 7.39 1.66 10.75
N VAL A 326 6.36 0.81 10.97
CA VAL A 326 5.98 -0.33 10.09
C VAL A 326 5.75 0.07 8.63
N SER A 327 5.56 1.37 8.35
CA SER A 327 5.29 1.93 7.03
C SER A 327 6.43 1.79 6.00
N GLU A 328 7.60 1.26 6.38
CA GLU A 328 8.73 1.04 5.45
C GLU A 328 8.85 -0.40 4.91
N LEU A 329 8.06 -1.38 5.40
CA LEU A 329 8.01 -2.70 4.76
C LEU A 329 7.51 -2.55 3.31
N VAL A 330 8.21 -3.14 2.34
CA VAL A 330 7.76 -3.11 0.94
C VAL A 330 6.63 -4.13 0.77
N SER A 331 5.41 -3.64 0.57
CA SER A 331 4.33 -4.43 0.00
C SER A 331 4.32 -4.32 -1.51
N ILE A 332 4.04 -5.43 -2.20
CA ILE A 332 3.65 -5.38 -3.60
C ILE A 332 2.18 -4.98 -3.65
N HIS A 333 1.92 -3.68 -3.81
CA HIS A 333 0.56 -3.10 -3.79
C HIS A 333 -0.39 -3.88 -4.71
N ASN A 334 0.12 -4.17 -5.90
CA ASN A 334 -0.54 -4.85 -6.98
C ASN A 334 -0.88 -6.32 -6.69
N ALA A 335 -0.21 -6.99 -5.75
CA ALA A 335 -0.52 -8.37 -5.37
C ALA A 335 -1.59 -8.46 -4.27
N ARG A 336 -2.01 -7.34 -3.66
CA ARG A 336 -2.97 -7.33 -2.56
C ARG A 336 -4.40 -7.57 -3.05
N TYR A 337 -5.28 -8.02 -2.15
CA TYR A 337 -6.69 -8.21 -2.47
C TYR A 337 -7.42 -6.88 -2.75
N ASP A 338 -6.94 -5.77 -2.18
CA ASP A 338 -7.57 -4.45 -2.25
C ASP A 338 -7.04 -3.56 -3.37
N SER A 339 -6.16 -4.10 -4.23
CA SER A 339 -5.59 -3.39 -5.37
C SER A 339 -6.65 -3.03 -6.41
N GLU A 340 -6.38 -1.98 -7.18
CA GLU A 340 -7.32 -1.48 -8.20
C GLU A 340 -7.58 -2.52 -9.30
N ASP A 341 -6.57 -3.28 -9.71
CA ASP A 341 -6.73 -4.32 -10.73
C ASP A 341 -7.59 -5.49 -10.22
N VAL A 342 -7.49 -5.84 -8.93
CA VAL A 342 -8.34 -6.87 -8.33
C VAL A 342 -9.78 -6.37 -8.20
N LYS A 343 -9.99 -5.11 -7.81
CA LYS A 343 -11.33 -4.49 -7.74
C LYS A 343 -11.99 -4.40 -9.12
N ASN A 344 -11.22 -4.10 -10.16
CA ASN A 344 -11.73 -3.98 -11.54
C ASN A 344 -11.87 -5.33 -12.27
N SER A 345 -11.32 -6.41 -11.70
CA SER A 345 -11.42 -7.75 -12.28
C SER A 345 -12.83 -8.36 -12.15
N PRO A 346 -13.25 -9.22 -13.09
CA PRO A 346 -14.59 -9.81 -13.07
C PRO A 346 -14.81 -10.73 -11.87
N ARG A 347 -16.04 -10.69 -11.33
CA ARG A 347 -16.60 -11.62 -10.33
C ARG A 347 -17.44 -12.71 -11.00
N CYS A 348 -17.85 -13.70 -10.23
CA CYS A 348 -18.83 -14.68 -10.67
C CYS A 348 -20.12 -13.97 -11.09
N GLU A 349 -20.75 -14.43 -12.17
CA GLU A 349 -22.01 -13.86 -12.63
C GLU A 349 -23.09 -14.11 -11.56
N PRO A 350 -23.97 -13.14 -11.26
CA PRO A 350 -25.05 -13.35 -10.31
C PRO A 350 -25.88 -14.60 -10.65
N GLY A 351 -26.11 -15.45 -9.65
CA GLY A 351 -26.82 -16.71 -9.84
C GLY A 351 -25.97 -17.90 -10.30
N THR A 352 -24.66 -17.70 -10.52
CA THR A 352 -23.73 -18.79 -10.86
C THR A 352 -22.83 -19.17 -9.68
N ARG A 353 -22.22 -20.36 -9.72
CA ARG A 353 -21.26 -20.85 -8.70
C ARG A 353 -21.82 -20.91 -7.28
N ILE A 354 -23.15 -20.90 -7.13
CA ILE A 354 -23.83 -20.76 -5.83
C ILE A 354 -23.40 -21.84 -4.84
N ARG A 355 -23.37 -23.12 -5.27
CA ARG A 355 -23.06 -24.25 -4.38
C ARG A 355 -21.65 -24.14 -3.80
N ILE A 356 -20.65 -23.85 -4.64
CA ILE A 356 -19.26 -23.75 -4.19
C ILE A 356 -19.00 -22.47 -3.39
N LEU A 357 -19.60 -21.34 -3.77
CA LEU A 357 -19.51 -20.11 -2.99
C LEU A 357 -20.09 -20.35 -1.59
N LYS A 358 -21.26 -20.97 -1.49
CA LYS A 358 -21.87 -21.33 -0.21
C LYS A 358 -21.01 -22.30 0.61
N LEU A 359 -20.38 -23.27 -0.05
CA LEU A 359 -19.46 -24.20 0.61
C LEU A 359 -18.26 -23.48 1.25
N ILE A 360 -17.63 -22.57 0.49
CA ILE A 360 -16.49 -21.77 0.96
C ILE A 360 -16.95 -20.79 2.05
N GLN A 361 -18.13 -20.20 1.92
CA GLN A 361 -18.72 -19.34 2.94
C GLN A 361 -18.94 -20.11 4.25
N ASN A 362 -19.55 -21.29 4.20
CA ASN A 362 -19.75 -22.10 5.40
C ASN A 362 -18.39 -22.49 6.01
N TRP A 363 -17.39 -22.85 5.21
CA TRP A 363 -16.03 -23.05 5.70
C TRP A 363 -15.38 -21.78 6.27
N ALA A 364 -15.75 -20.58 5.82
CA ALA A 364 -15.22 -19.35 6.37
C ALA A 364 -15.95 -18.86 7.63
N TYR A 365 -17.21 -19.25 7.84
CA TYR A 365 -18.07 -18.69 8.89
C TYR A 365 -18.48 -19.70 9.97
N GLU A 366 -18.54 -20.98 9.64
CA GLU A 366 -19.05 -22.05 10.50
C GLU A 366 -17.92 -23.01 10.85
N ASP A 367 -17.82 -23.39 12.12
CA ASP A 367 -17.15 -24.64 12.51
C ASP A 367 -18.07 -25.81 12.13
N SER A 368 -18.19 -26.04 10.83
CA SER A 368 -18.95 -27.15 10.28
C SER A 368 -18.09 -28.41 10.27
N ASP A 369 -18.63 -29.50 10.84
CA ASP A 369 -18.00 -30.83 10.81
C ASP A 369 -17.67 -31.33 9.39
N GLN A 370 -18.30 -30.77 8.35
CA GLN A 370 -18.09 -31.18 6.96
C GLN A 370 -16.78 -30.66 6.35
N LEU A 371 -16.21 -29.56 6.86
CA LEU A 371 -15.03 -28.87 6.33
C LEU A 371 -14.15 -28.33 7.47
N ALA A 372 -13.70 -29.24 8.33
CA ALA A 372 -12.89 -28.90 9.51
C ALA A 372 -11.44 -28.49 9.18
N GLN A 373 -10.94 -28.79 7.98
CA GLN A 373 -9.56 -28.51 7.61
C GLN A 373 -9.35 -27.00 7.40
N PRO A 374 -8.35 -26.39 8.06
CA PRO A 374 -8.17 -24.94 8.00
C PRO A 374 -7.54 -24.46 6.68
N LEU A 375 -6.99 -25.36 5.87
CA LEU A 375 -6.45 -25.05 4.55
C LEU A 375 -7.36 -25.63 3.47
N LEU A 376 -7.91 -24.77 2.62
CA LEU A 376 -8.76 -25.17 1.50
C LEU A 376 -8.00 -24.95 0.18
N TRP A 377 -7.85 -25.99 -0.61
CA TRP A 377 -7.18 -25.94 -1.90
C TRP A 377 -8.17 -26.09 -3.05
N LEU A 378 -8.47 -24.98 -3.72
CA LEU A 378 -9.31 -24.94 -4.90
C LEU A 378 -8.49 -25.18 -6.17
N ASN A 379 -8.67 -26.33 -6.80
CA ASN A 379 -7.90 -26.70 -7.98
C ASN A 379 -8.77 -26.99 -9.21
N GLY A 380 -8.14 -26.89 -10.38
CA GLY A 380 -8.75 -27.26 -11.65
C GLY A 380 -7.99 -26.74 -12.87
N PRO A 381 -8.36 -27.17 -14.08
CA PRO A 381 -7.76 -26.72 -15.34
C PRO A 381 -7.78 -25.21 -15.54
N ALA A 382 -6.96 -24.74 -16.48
CA ALA A 382 -6.97 -23.35 -16.93
C ALA A 382 -8.36 -22.98 -17.48
N GLY A 383 -8.86 -21.78 -17.20
CA GLY A 383 -10.12 -21.29 -17.78
C GLY A 383 -11.40 -21.75 -17.08
N THR A 384 -11.28 -22.48 -15.96
CA THR A 384 -12.43 -22.89 -15.12
C THR A 384 -12.97 -21.78 -14.23
N GLY A 385 -12.24 -20.66 -14.05
CA GLY A 385 -12.70 -19.51 -13.27
C GLY A 385 -12.27 -19.48 -11.80
N LYS A 386 -11.20 -20.18 -11.42
CA LYS A 386 -10.62 -20.18 -10.04
C LYS A 386 -10.41 -18.78 -9.48
N SER A 387 -9.66 -17.92 -10.20
CA SER A 387 -9.40 -16.54 -9.77
C SER A 387 -10.65 -15.67 -9.73
N THR A 388 -11.62 -15.91 -10.62
CA THR A 388 -12.92 -15.21 -10.59
C THR A 388 -13.72 -15.59 -9.34
N LEU A 389 -13.64 -16.86 -8.93
CA LEU A 389 -14.25 -17.36 -7.70
C LEU A 389 -13.52 -16.82 -6.46
N ALA A 390 -12.18 -16.86 -6.43
CA ALA A 390 -11.38 -16.26 -5.34
C ALA A 390 -11.74 -14.79 -5.12
N ARG A 391 -11.86 -14.01 -6.18
CA ARG A 391 -12.28 -12.60 -6.12
C ARG A 391 -13.70 -12.41 -5.59
N SER A 392 -14.63 -13.29 -5.93
CA SER A 392 -16.00 -13.24 -5.41
C SER A 392 -16.04 -13.56 -3.91
N VAL A 393 -15.17 -14.47 -3.47
CA VAL A 393 -14.98 -14.80 -2.05
C VAL A 393 -14.32 -13.62 -1.31
N ILE A 394 -13.32 -12.95 -1.91
CA ILE A 394 -12.71 -11.74 -1.35
C ILE A 394 -13.77 -10.68 -1.04
N ASP A 395 -14.65 -10.34 -1.99
CA ASP A 395 -15.68 -9.31 -1.79
C ASP A 395 -16.65 -9.67 -0.65
N ASP A 396 -17.09 -10.93 -0.60
CA ASP A 396 -17.99 -11.39 0.46
C ASP A 396 -17.34 -11.35 1.85
N LEU A 397 -16.07 -11.74 1.94
CA LEU A 397 -15.31 -11.74 3.20
C LEU A 397 -14.91 -10.34 3.65
N GLU A 398 -14.58 -9.44 2.72
CA GLU A 398 -14.28 -8.03 3.01
C GLU A 398 -15.52 -7.33 3.57
N GLY A 399 -16.69 -7.50 2.92
CA GLY A 399 -17.96 -6.92 3.38
C GLY A 399 -18.42 -7.40 4.77
N LYS A 400 -17.87 -8.51 5.26
CA LYS A 400 -18.16 -9.09 6.59
C LYS A 400 -16.99 -8.97 7.58
N GLU A 401 -15.94 -8.22 7.22
CA GLU A 401 -14.73 -8.02 8.04
C GLU A 401 -14.02 -9.34 8.44
N LYS A 402 -14.14 -10.40 7.63
CA LYS A 402 -13.50 -11.71 7.88
C LYS A 402 -12.20 -11.93 7.10
N LEU A 403 -11.96 -11.14 6.07
CA LEU A 403 -10.71 -11.18 5.32
C LEU A 403 -9.56 -10.58 6.14
N ALA A 404 -8.48 -11.34 6.32
CA ALA A 404 -7.28 -10.94 7.05
C ALA A 404 -6.24 -10.35 6.08
N ALA A 405 -5.96 -11.06 5.00
CA ALA A 405 -5.00 -10.67 3.99
C ALA A 405 -5.22 -11.47 2.71
N GLY A 406 -4.62 -11.01 1.61
CA GLY A 406 -4.65 -11.73 0.35
C GLY A 406 -3.41 -11.47 -0.49
N TYR A 407 -3.00 -12.48 -1.26
CA TYR A 407 -1.91 -12.39 -2.22
C TYR A 407 -2.32 -13.05 -3.53
N LEU A 408 -2.33 -12.30 -4.62
CA LEU A 408 -2.71 -12.77 -5.94
C LEU A 408 -1.48 -12.81 -6.84
N PHE A 409 -0.99 -14.02 -7.10
CA PHE A 409 0.11 -14.24 -8.03
C PHE A 409 -0.32 -13.92 -9.47
N LYS A 410 0.61 -13.37 -10.26
CA LYS A 410 0.43 -13.15 -11.69
C LYS A 410 1.75 -13.41 -12.42
N ARG A 411 1.78 -14.43 -13.27
CA ARG A 411 2.96 -14.85 -14.05
C ARG A 411 3.32 -13.76 -15.07
N GLY A 412 4.60 -13.45 -15.21
CA GLY A 412 5.07 -12.41 -16.13
C GLY A 412 4.87 -11.00 -15.60
N GLU A 413 4.70 -10.83 -14.29
CA GLU A 413 4.91 -9.58 -13.57
C GLU A 413 5.94 -9.85 -12.47
N GLN A 414 7.20 -9.49 -12.72
CA GLN A 414 8.38 -9.78 -11.88
C GLN A 414 8.20 -9.47 -10.38
N ASP A 415 7.31 -8.53 -10.04
CA ASP A 415 7.01 -8.17 -8.65
C ASP A 415 5.91 -9.04 -8.00
N ARG A 416 5.00 -9.65 -8.77
CA ARG A 416 3.86 -10.43 -8.25
C ARG A 416 4.10 -11.94 -8.22
N ASN A 417 5.08 -12.44 -8.97
CA ASN A 417 5.37 -13.87 -9.10
C ASN A 417 6.55 -14.35 -8.22
N ASP A 418 7.27 -13.44 -7.55
CA ASP A 418 8.28 -13.77 -6.55
C ASP A 418 7.65 -13.98 -5.16
N SER A 419 8.12 -15.02 -4.46
CA SER A 419 7.75 -15.35 -3.08
C SER A 419 8.46 -14.48 -2.03
N ASN A 420 9.54 -13.77 -2.38
CA ASN A 420 10.32 -12.95 -1.45
C ASN A 420 9.53 -11.81 -0.78
N ARG A 421 8.44 -11.35 -1.40
CA ARG A 421 7.62 -10.23 -0.89
C ARG A 421 6.25 -10.67 -0.42
N LEU A 422 5.98 -11.97 -0.43
CA LEU A 422 4.72 -12.57 -0.01
C LEU A 422 4.44 -12.23 1.46
N PHE A 423 5.38 -12.53 2.37
CA PHE A 423 5.15 -12.35 3.79
C PHE A 423 5.13 -10.89 4.24
N SER A 424 5.95 -10.02 3.65
CA SER A 424 5.89 -8.57 3.93
C SER A 424 4.54 -7.99 3.50
N THR A 425 4.05 -8.39 2.32
CA THR A 425 2.76 -7.95 1.78
C THR A 425 1.59 -8.46 2.63
N LEU A 426 1.63 -9.71 3.11
CA LEU A 426 0.63 -10.24 4.04
C LEU A 426 0.69 -9.57 5.42
N ALA A 427 1.87 -9.35 5.97
CA ALA A 427 2.06 -8.73 7.29
C ALA A 427 1.53 -7.29 7.35
N ILE A 428 1.72 -6.50 6.29
CA ILE A 428 1.16 -5.15 6.18
C ILE A 428 -0.37 -5.19 6.17
N GLN A 429 -0.97 -6.13 5.44
CA GLN A 429 -2.43 -6.29 5.40
C GLN A 429 -2.97 -6.71 6.77
N LEU A 430 -2.32 -7.68 7.44
CA LEU A 430 -2.67 -8.08 8.81
C LEU A 430 -2.54 -6.92 9.80
N ALA A 431 -1.55 -6.03 9.63
CA ALA A 431 -1.40 -4.84 10.48
C ALA A 431 -2.57 -3.85 10.34
N HIS A 432 -3.36 -3.96 9.28
CA HIS A 432 -4.56 -3.14 9.05
C HIS A 432 -5.84 -3.85 9.47
N THR A 433 -5.93 -5.18 9.29
CA THR A 433 -7.15 -5.96 9.48
C THR A 433 -7.23 -6.66 10.85
N VAL A 434 -6.10 -6.83 11.54
CA VAL A 434 -6.00 -7.48 12.84
C VAL A 434 -5.59 -6.46 13.91
N PRO A 435 -6.43 -6.21 14.93
CA PRO A 435 -6.10 -5.29 16.03
C PRO A 435 -4.79 -5.67 16.73
N HIS A 436 -4.00 -4.67 17.10
CA HIS A 436 -2.72 -4.81 17.82
C HIS A 436 -1.60 -5.58 17.09
N PHE A 437 -1.88 -6.22 15.93
CA PHE A 437 -0.87 -6.91 15.15
C PHE A 437 0.26 -5.98 14.71
N LYS A 438 -0.07 -4.73 14.37
CA LYS A 438 0.91 -3.71 14.02
C LYS A 438 1.95 -3.50 15.11
N ASP A 439 1.55 -3.46 16.37
CA ASP A 439 2.45 -3.24 17.50
C ASP A 439 3.31 -4.47 17.78
N SER A 440 2.71 -5.66 17.73
CA SER A 440 3.44 -6.93 17.82
C SER A 440 4.47 -7.08 16.70
N LEU A 441 4.12 -6.67 15.47
CA LEU A 441 5.02 -6.67 14.32
C LEU A 441 6.21 -5.73 14.54
N ARG A 442 5.99 -4.52 15.07
CA ARG A 442 7.08 -3.59 15.46
C ARG A 442 8.02 -4.20 16.49
N ASN A 443 7.46 -4.94 17.44
CA ASN A 443 8.26 -5.57 18.50
C ASN A 443 9.09 -6.72 17.96
N SER A 444 8.50 -7.59 17.12
CA SER A 444 9.17 -8.72 16.49
C SER A 444 10.35 -8.31 15.61
N LEU A 445 10.18 -7.23 14.84
CA LEU A 445 11.21 -6.73 13.92
C LEU A 445 12.45 -6.18 14.62
N GLY A 446 12.37 -5.81 15.91
CA GLY A 446 13.54 -5.66 16.78
C GLY A 446 14.64 -4.68 16.32
N GLY A 447 14.37 -3.75 15.39
CA GLY A 447 15.38 -2.86 14.83
C GLY A 447 16.20 -3.44 13.66
N LEU A 448 15.75 -4.54 13.05
CA LEU A 448 16.30 -5.02 11.79
C LEU A 448 16.04 -3.98 10.68
N ASP A 449 17.07 -3.67 9.91
CA ASP A 449 16.93 -2.83 8.72
C ASP A 449 16.01 -3.52 7.70
N LYS A 450 15.23 -2.73 6.96
CA LYS A 450 14.31 -3.16 5.89
C LYS A 450 15.00 -4.11 4.92
N ASP A 451 16.20 -3.73 4.50
CA ASP A 451 17.04 -4.49 3.59
C ASP A 451 17.54 -5.80 4.17
N ALA A 452 17.61 -5.93 5.50
CA ALA A 452 18.03 -7.17 6.15
C ALA A 452 16.92 -8.22 6.08
N VAL A 453 15.66 -7.87 6.36
CA VAL A 453 14.56 -8.85 6.40
C VAL A 453 14.24 -9.40 5.02
N ASP A 454 14.15 -8.53 4.01
CA ASP A 454 13.79 -8.94 2.64
C ASP A 454 14.90 -9.77 1.94
N LYS A 455 16.15 -9.63 2.40
CA LYS A 455 17.31 -10.43 1.95
C LYS A 455 17.55 -11.68 2.81
N THR A 456 16.78 -11.89 3.88
CA THR A 456 16.86 -13.12 4.69
C THR A 456 16.04 -14.27 4.10
N SER A 457 16.26 -15.49 4.60
CA SER A 457 15.55 -16.68 4.14
C SER A 457 14.04 -16.58 4.38
N LEU A 458 13.24 -17.32 3.60
CA LEU A 458 11.79 -17.37 3.74
C LEU A 458 11.34 -17.78 5.14
N GLU A 459 12.10 -18.66 5.81
CA GLU A 459 11.85 -19.09 7.19
C GLU A 459 11.95 -17.91 8.15
N ASN A 460 12.98 -17.07 8.02
CA ASN A 460 13.18 -15.92 8.89
C ASN A 460 12.16 -14.82 8.61
N GLN A 461 11.84 -14.58 7.34
CA GLN A 461 10.75 -13.68 6.95
C GLN A 461 9.42 -14.11 7.55
N PHE A 462 9.04 -15.39 7.36
CA PHE A 462 7.83 -15.96 7.94
C PHE A 462 7.79 -15.79 9.47
N GLN A 463 8.89 -16.16 10.14
CA GLN A 463 8.98 -16.12 11.59
C GLN A 463 8.83 -14.68 12.11
N LYS A 464 9.57 -13.72 11.53
CA LYS A 464 9.61 -12.33 11.99
C LYS A 464 8.41 -11.49 11.58
N LEU A 465 7.85 -11.72 10.41
CA LEU A 465 6.78 -10.89 9.85
C LEU A 465 5.39 -11.41 10.19
N LEU A 466 5.23 -12.71 10.41
CA LEU A 466 3.91 -13.32 10.66
C LEU A 466 3.86 -14.06 11.99
N TRP A 467 4.73 -15.04 12.23
CA TRP A 467 4.60 -15.93 13.37
C TRP A 467 4.84 -15.26 14.74
N ASP A 468 6.02 -14.69 14.97
CA ASP A 468 6.38 -14.01 16.23
C ASP A 468 5.37 -12.89 16.57
N PRO A 469 4.94 -12.04 15.60
CA PRO A 469 3.91 -11.05 15.85
C PRO A 469 2.56 -11.66 16.24
N LEU A 470 2.10 -12.73 15.56
CA LEU A 470 0.83 -13.39 15.86
C LEU A 470 0.85 -13.99 17.26
N GLU A 471 1.87 -14.79 17.61
CA GLU A 471 1.92 -15.49 18.90
C GLU A 471 2.14 -14.54 20.09
N SER A 472 2.62 -13.32 19.85
CA SER A 472 2.76 -12.28 20.90
C SER A 472 1.50 -11.43 21.09
N LEU A 473 0.45 -11.63 20.28
CA LEU A 473 -0.83 -10.93 20.43
C LEU A 473 -1.47 -11.23 21.78
N LYS A 474 -1.90 -10.17 22.47
CA LYS A 474 -2.70 -10.26 23.70
C LYS A 474 -4.13 -9.79 23.39
N LEU A 475 -4.95 -10.69 22.85
CA LEU A 475 -6.36 -10.40 22.60
C LEU A 475 -7.17 -10.65 23.88
N LYS A 476 -7.91 -9.63 24.34
CA LYS A 476 -8.68 -9.66 25.60
C LYS A 476 -9.96 -10.52 25.51
N GLU A 477 -10.46 -10.72 24.30
CA GLU A 477 -11.49 -11.69 23.94
C GLU A 477 -11.02 -12.33 22.64
N VAL A 478 -10.93 -13.66 22.59
CA VAL A 478 -10.67 -14.35 21.33
C VAL A 478 -11.95 -14.21 20.53
N ASP A 479 -11.95 -13.39 19.47
CA ASP A 479 -12.98 -13.47 18.46
C ASP A 479 -12.87 -14.90 17.89
N HIS A 480 -13.73 -15.81 18.36
CA HIS A 480 -13.64 -17.25 18.05
C HIS A 480 -13.82 -17.54 16.57
N LEU A 481 -14.30 -16.55 15.82
CA LEU A 481 -14.58 -16.66 14.41
C LEU A 481 -13.29 -16.54 13.58
N PRO A 482 -13.06 -17.45 12.63
CA PRO A 482 -11.83 -17.48 11.85
C PRO A 482 -11.67 -16.22 10.99
N LYS A 483 -10.42 -15.79 10.84
CA LYS A 483 -9.96 -14.78 9.87
C LYS A 483 -9.31 -15.50 8.68
N ILE A 484 -9.58 -15.03 7.46
CA ILE A 484 -9.25 -15.79 6.25
C ILE A 484 -8.12 -15.10 5.48
N ILE A 485 -7.14 -15.90 5.04
CA ILE A 485 -6.09 -15.48 4.10
C ILE A 485 -6.37 -16.14 2.74
N ILE A 486 -6.27 -15.37 1.66
CA ILE A 486 -6.49 -15.87 0.29
C ILE A 486 -5.20 -15.81 -0.52
N ILE A 487 -4.78 -16.94 -1.08
CA ILE A 487 -3.63 -17.05 -1.99
C ILE A 487 -4.14 -17.49 -3.37
N ASP A 488 -4.21 -16.56 -4.33
CA ASP A 488 -4.69 -16.87 -5.68
C ASP A 488 -3.55 -17.22 -6.63
N ALA A 489 -3.79 -18.22 -7.49
CA ALA A 489 -2.91 -18.64 -8.57
C ALA A 489 -1.50 -19.07 -8.13
N LEU A 490 -1.39 -19.91 -7.09
CA LEU A 490 -0.10 -20.38 -6.55
C LEU A 490 0.80 -21.05 -7.61
N ASP A 491 0.23 -21.64 -8.67
CA ASP A 491 0.98 -22.19 -9.82
C ASP A 491 1.72 -21.13 -10.66
N GLU A 492 1.53 -19.85 -10.36
CA GLU A 492 2.21 -18.72 -11.01
C GLU A 492 3.42 -18.21 -10.23
N CYS A 493 3.74 -18.83 -9.09
CA CYS A 493 4.98 -18.59 -8.34
C CYS A 493 6.21 -19.12 -9.10
N GLU A 494 7.24 -18.29 -9.29
CA GLU A 494 8.41 -18.63 -10.12
C GLU A 494 9.39 -19.63 -9.49
N ARG A 495 9.24 -19.92 -8.19
CA ARG A 495 10.16 -20.81 -7.44
C ARG A 495 9.43 -22.06 -6.96
N PRO A 496 9.21 -23.06 -7.83
CA PRO A 496 8.52 -24.29 -7.46
C PRO A 496 9.21 -25.03 -6.31
N GLU A 497 10.53 -24.89 -6.17
CA GLU A 497 11.33 -25.45 -5.07
C GLU A 497 10.91 -24.94 -3.68
N ASN A 498 10.23 -23.79 -3.60
CA ASN A 498 9.77 -23.20 -2.35
C ASN A 498 8.33 -23.62 -1.99
N LEU A 499 7.58 -24.26 -2.90
CA LEU A 499 6.14 -24.55 -2.72
C LEU A 499 5.86 -25.35 -1.46
N THR A 500 6.57 -26.46 -1.24
CA THR A 500 6.41 -27.30 -0.05
C THR A 500 6.64 -26.52 1.25
N ARG A 501 7.61 -25.59 1.25
CA ARG A 501 7.91 -24.75 2.42
C ARG A 501 6.80 -23.72 2.66
N LEU A 502 6.36 -23.04 1.60
CA LEU A 502 5.26 -22.06 1.66
C LEU A 502 3.98 -22.70 2.19
N LEU A 503 3.61 -23.87 1.68
CA LEU A 503 2.45 -24.61 2.16
C LEU A 503 2.60 -25.07 3.62
N GLY A 504 3.81 -25.50 4.02
CA GLY A 504 4.13 -25.78 5.41
C GLY A 504 3.96 -24.57 6.33
N PHE A 505 4.38 -23.38 5.89
CA PHE A 505 4.18 -22.12 6.62
C PHE A 505 2.70 -21.75 6.74
N PHE A 506 1.91 -21.85 5.66
CA PHE A 506 0.47 -21.60 5.70
C PHE A 506 -0.27 -22.58 6.60
N SER A 507 0.08 -23.86 6.54
CA SER A 507 -0.44 -24.87 7.46
C SER A 507 -0.10 -24.53 8.91
N ARG A 508 1.12 -24.08 9.19
CA ARG A 508 1.53 -23.64 10.54
C ARG A 508 0.78 -22.39 11.00
N LEU A 509 0.53 -21.40 10.14
CA LEU A 509 -0.28 -20.22 10.51
C LEU A 509 -1.67 -20.59 11.02
N CYS A 510 -2.27 -21.61 10.41
CA CYS A 510 -3.59 -22.11 10.81
C CYS A 510 -3.61 -22.73 12.22
N THR A 511 -2.45 -23.04 12.81
CA THR A 511 -2.35 -23.61 14.17
C THR A 511 -2.02 -22.56 15.22
N SER A 512 -2.09 -21.26 14.90
CA SER A 512 -1.81 -20.19 15.86
C SER A 512 -2.81 -20.24 17.03
N SER A 513 -2.28 -20.05 18.24
CA SER A 513 -3.09 -20.12 19.46
C SER A 513 -3.81 -18.82 19.79
N THR A 514 -3.36 -17.70 19.18
CA THR A 514 -3.84 -16.35 19.47
C THR A 514 -4.91 -15.89 18.49
N LEU A 515 -4.84 -16.30 17.23
CA LEU A 515 -5.77 -15.92 16.17
C LEU A 515 -6.17 -17.14 15.34
N HIS A 516 -7.46 -17.45 15.28
CA HIS A 516 -7.97 -18.52 14.43
C HIS A 516 -7.86 -18.10 12.95
N LEU A 517 -6.90 -18.68 12.22
CA LEU A 517 -6.67 -18.40 10.81
C LEU A 517 -7.06 -19.59 9.93
N ARG A 518 -7.65 -19.29 8.77
CA ARG A 518 -7.89 -20.24 7.68
C ARG A 518 -7.31 -19.71 6.38
N VAL A 519 -6.87 -20.60 5.50
CA VAL A 519 -6.20 -20.23 4.25
C VAL A 519 -6.89 -20.88 3.05
N LEU A 520 -7.35 -20.06 2.10
CA LEU A 520 -7.87 -20.52 0.81
C LEU A 520 -6.79 -20.32 -0.25
N ILE A 521 -6.40 -21.40 -0.93
CA ILE A 521 -5.40 -21.39 -1.99
C ILE A 521 -6.04 -21.82 -3.30
N THR A 522 -5.77 -21.09 -4.40
CA THR A 522 -6.13 -21.54 -5.74
C THR A 522 -4.89 -21.91 -6.56
N SER A 523 -5.00 -22.96 -7.38
CA SER A 523 -3.95 -23.29 -8.34
C SER A 523 -4.43 -24.19 -9.48
N ARG A 524 -3.62 -24.34 -10.52
CA ARG A 524 -3.74 -25.43 -11.50
C ARG A 524 -3.26 -26.76 -10.93
N TYR A 525 -3.62 -27.83 -11.63
CA TYR A 525 -3.08 -29.17 -11.40
C TYR A 525 -1.72 -29.29 -12.10
N ALA A 526 -0.65 -29.01 -11.36
CA ALA A 526 0.73 -29.20 -11.80
C ALA A 526 1.39 -30.26 -10.89
N PRO A 527 2.22 -31.18 -11.41
CA PRO A 527 2.83 -32.24 -10.60
C PRO A 527 3.52 -31.72 -9.35
N GLU A 528 4.28 -30.64 -9.47
CA GLU A 528 5.03 -30.04 -8.36
C GLU A 528 4.11 -29.46 -7.27
N ILE A 529 2.94 -28.93 -7.66
CA ILE A 529 1.94 -28.43 -6.72
C ILE A 529 1.26 -29.59 -6.00
N VAL A 530 0.88 -30.64 -6.74
CA VAL A 530 0.24 -31.83 -6.17
C VAL A 530 1.17 -32.50 -5.16
N GLU A 531 2.44 -32.70 -5.52
CA GLU A 531 3.47 -33.23 -4.62
C GLU A 531 3.66 -32.38 -3.36
N ALA A 532 3.58 -31.06 -3.47
CA ALA A 532 3.68 -30.15 -2.33
C ALA A 532 2.46 -30.21 -1.39
N PHE A 533 1.27 -30.49 -1.91
CA PHE A 533 0.03 -30.65 -1.13
C PHE A 533 -0.14 -32.05 -0.53
N GLU A 534 0.45 -33.08 -1.13
CA GLU A 534 0.28 -34.48 -0.72
C GLU A 534 0.46 -34.71 0.79
N PRO A 535 1.51 -34.18 1.47
CA PRO A 535 1.67 -34.36 2.92
C PRO A 535 0.55 -33.73 3.75
N LEU A 536 0.00 -32.60 3.27
CA LEU A 536 -1.08 -31.85 3.95
C LEU A 536 -2.45 -32.51 3.76
N LEU A 537 -2.64 -33.22 2.65
CA LEU A 537 -3.85 -34.01 2.42
C LEU A 537 -3.82 -35.29 3.26
N GLN A 538 -2.67 -35.97 3.33
CA GLN A 538 -2.50 -37.21 4.11
C GLN A 538 -2.65 -37.01 5.62
N ASN A 539 -2.19 -35.88 6.17
CA ASN A 539 -2.32 -35.56 7.59
C ASN A 539 -3.62 -34.81 7.94
N ASN A 540 -4.54 -34.68 6.98
CA ASN A 540 -5.82 -33.99 7.14
C ASN A 540 -5.70 -32.49 7.53
N ALA A 541 -4.59 -31.83 7.20
CA ALA A 541 -4.41 -30.39 7.39
C ALA A 541 -5.05 -29.55 6.27
N ALA A 542 -5.25 -30.14 5.09
CA ALA A 542 -5.84 -29.50 3.93
C ALA A 542 -7.00 -30.30 3.32
N ARG A 543 -7.92 -29.61 2.65
CA ARG A 543 -8.97 -30.21 1.81
C ARG A 543 -8.87 -29.70 0.38
N ALA A 544 -8.81 -30.61 -0.59
CA ALA A 544 -8.87 -30.29 -2.01
C ALA A 544 -10.33 -30.19 -2.49
N LEU A 545 -10.62 -29.16 -3.30
CA LEU A 545 -11.88 -28.99 -4.04
C LEU A 545 -11.57 -28.93 -5.55
N GLU A 546 -11.97 -29.98 -6.28
CA GLU A 546 -11.70 -30.10 -7.71
C GLU A 546 -12.86 -29.51 -8.54
N LEU A 547 -12.70 -28.28 -9.03
CA LEU A 547 -13.77 -27.54 -9.75
C LEU A 547 -14.39 -28.33 -10.91
N HIS A 548 -13.54 -28.93 -11.74
CA HIS A 548 -13.93 -29.61 -12.97
C HIS A 548 -14.59 -30.98 -12.74
N ARG A 549 -14.43 -31.56 -11.55
CA ARG A 549 -15.01 -32.87 -11.20
C ARG A 549 -16.19 -32.72 -10.25
N GLU A 550 -15.96 -32.14 -9.08
CA GLU A 550 -16.95 -32.06 -8.00
C GLU A 550 -18.14 -31.14 -8.33
N PHE A 551 -17.93 -30.14 -9.19
CA PHE A 551 -18.90 -29.12 -9.56
C PHE A 551 -19.17 -29.11 -11.07
N SER A 552 -18.89 -30.21 -11.77
CA SER A 552 -19.02 -30.30 -13.23
C SER A 552 -20.44 -29.98 -13.69
N ASP A 553 -21.44 -30.63 -13.10
CA ASP A 553 -22.84 -30.45 -13.50
C ASP A 553 -23.38 -29.07 -13.12
N ASP A 554 -23.02 -28.55 -11.94
CA ASP A 554 -23.31 -27.15 -11.56
C ASP A 554 -22.72 -26.18 -12.59
N THR A 555 -21.46 -26.42 -13.01
CA THR A 555 -20.75 -25.59 -13.99
C THR A 555 -21.46 -25.58 -15.36
N LYS A 556 -22.08 -26.68 -15.79
CA LYS A 556 -22.85 -26.73 -17.05
C LYS A 556 -24.07 -25.81 -16.99
N VAL A 557 -24.81 -25.84 -15.87
CA VAL A 557 -25.97 -24.97 -15.63
C VAL A 557 -25.55 -23.50 -15.52
N ASP A 558 -24.44 -23.25 -14.81
CA ASP A 558 -23.88 -21.92 -14.65
C ASP A 558 -23.43 -21.32 -16.00
N ILE A 559 -22.80 -22.11 -16.87
CA ILE A 559 -22.38 -21.68 -18.22
C ILE A 559 -23.59 -21.27 -19.06
N ARG A 560 -24.70 -22.02 -19.00
CA ARG A 560 -25.94 -21.65 -19.69
C ARG A 560 -26.46 -20.31 -19.21
N SER A 561 -26.59 -20.15 -17.89
CA SER A 561 -27.08 -18.91 -17.25
C SER A 561 -26.19 -17.72 -17.61
N PHE A 562 -24.86 -17.93 -17.62
CA PHE A 562 -23.88 -16.94 -18.05
C PHE A 562 -24.07 -16.53 -19.52
N LEU A 563 -24.20 -17.50 -20.43
CA LEU A 563 -24.41 -17.24 -21.86
C LEU A 563 -25.71 -16.48 -22.11
N GLU A 564 -26.80 -16.86 -21.45
CA GLU A 564 -28.11 -16.17 -21.54
C GLU A 564 -27.99 -14.71 -21.10
N SER A 565 -27.42 -14.46 -19.91
CA SER A 565 -27.19 -13.09 -19.39
C SER A 565 -26.34 -12.26 -20.35
N LYS A 566 -25.16 -12.77 -20.74
CA LYS A 566 -24.23 -12.02 -21.60
C LYS A 566 -24.77 -11.78 -23.00
N LEU A 567 -25.41 -12.78 -23.62
CA LEU A 567 -25.98 -12.61 -24.96
C LEU A 567 -27.18 -11.66 -24.95
N ALA A 568 -27.98 -11.62 -23.89
CA ALA A 568 -29.02 -10.60 -23.74
C ALA A 568 -28.42 -9.18 -23.70
N VAL A 569 -27.34 -8.98 -22.93
CA VAL A 569 -26.61 -7.70 -22.90
C VAL A 569 -26.04 -7.34 -24.28
N ILE A 570 -25.48 -8.31 -25.00
CA ILE A 570 -24.92 -8.11 -26.34
C ILE A 570 -26.02 -7.77 -27.34
N LYS A 571 -27.16 -8.48 -27.31
CA LYS A 571 -28.35 -8.23 -28.15
C LYS A 571 -28.79 -6.77 -28.01
N TYR A 572 -28.90 -6.31 -26.77
CA TYR A 572 -29.26 -4.93 -26.45
C TYR A 572 -28.21 -3.92 -26.92
N LYS A 573 -26.94 -4.05 -26.48
CA LYS A 573 -25.87 -3.09 -26.78
C LYS A 573 -25.54 -3.00 -28.27
N ARG A 574 -25.61 -4.12 -29.00
CA ARG A 574 -25.34 -4.21 -30.44
C ARG A 574 -26.59 -4.04 -31.30
N ARG A 575 -27.76 -3.77 -30.69
CA ARG A 575 -29.05 -3.51 -31.37
C ARG A 575 -29.47 -4.62 -32.33
N VAL A 576 -29.29 -5.87 -31.93
CA VAL A 576 -29.64 -7.03 -32.75
C VAL A 576 -31.16 -7.14 -32.87
N GLN A 577 -31.67 -7.04 -34.11
CA GLN A 577 -33.11 -7.08 -34.40
C GLN A 577 -33.70 -8.50 -34.51
N LYS A 578 -32.85 -9.52 -34.71
CA LYS A 578 -33.30 -10.91 -34.79
C LYS A 578 -33.86 -11.34 -33.42
N ASP A 579 -35.06 -11.91 -33.42
CA ASP A 579 -35.75 -12.38 -32.22
C ASP A 579 -36.43 -13.73 -32.48
N PRO A 580 -36.10 -14.81 -31.74
CA PRO A 580 -35.07 -14.90 -30.70
C PRO A 580 -33.65 -14.79 -31.28
N TRP A 581 -32.73 -14.17 -30.52
CA TRP A 581 -31.29 -14.24 -30.77
C TRP A 581 -30.52 -14.33 -29.45
N PRO A 582 -29.64 -15.34 -29.29
CA PRO A 582 -29.52 -16.54 -30.14
C PRO A 582 -30.84 -17.34 -30.18
N THR A 583 -31.00 -18.27 -31.13
CA THR A 583 -32.10 -19.24 -31.03
C THR A 583 -31.84 -20.22 -29.87
N THR A 584 -32.85 -20.95 -29.40
CA THR A 584 -32.66 -21.98 -28.36
C THR A 584 -31.67 -23.06 -28.82
N GLU A 585 -31.73 -23.48 -30.09
CA GLU A 585 -30.80 -24.44 -30.66
C GLU A 585 -29.36 -23.91 -30.71
N ASP A 586 -29.18 -22.63 -31.07
CA ASP A 586 -27.87 -21.97 -31.02
C ASP A 586 -27.32 -21.95 -29.58
N LEU A 587 -28.15 -21.62 -28.60
CA LEU A 587 -27.74 -21.59 -27.19
C LEU A 587 -27.35 -22.99 -26.69
N ASP A 588 -28.16 -24.00 -27.00
CA ASP A 588 -27.91 -25.39 -26.60
C ASP A 588 -26.61 -25.91 -27.20
N ARG A 589 -26.35 -25.58 -28.47
CA ARG A 589 -25.10 -25.92 -29.14
C ARG A 589 -23.90 -25.20 -28.51
N LEU A 590 -24.01 -23.92 -28.15
CA LEU A 590 -22.93 -23.19 -27.46
C LEU A 590 -22.64 -23.76 -26.07
N VAL A 591 -23.68 -24.14 -25.32
CA VAL A 591 -23.53 -24.83 -24.04
C VAL A 591 -22.83 -26.16 -24.24
N GLN A 592 -23.24 -26.95 -25.24
CA GLN A 592 -22.61 -28.22 -25.57
C GLN A 592 -21.11 -28.05 -25.88
N LEU A 593 -20.75 -27.09 -26.74
CA LEU A 593 -19.36 -26.80 -27.09
C LEU A 593 -18.54 -26.31 -25.88
N SER A 594 -19.15 -25.51 -25.02
CA SER A 594 -18.51 -25.02 -23.78
C SER A 594 -18.36 -26.09 -22.70
N THR A 595 -19.01 -27.26 -22.87
CA THR A 595 -19.09 -28.31 -21.84
C THR A 595 -18.56 -29.67 -22.27
N THR A 596 -18.05 -29.77 -23.51
CA THR A 596 -17.52 -31.01 -24.08
C THR A 596 -16.07 -30.80 -24.55
N PRO A 597 -15.11 -31.66 -24.14
CA PRO A 597 -15.27 -32.82 -23.27
C PRO A 597 -15.53 -32.46 -21.79
N GLU A 598 -15.15 -31.25 -21.37
CA GLU A 598 -15.36 -30.76 -20.00
C GLU A 598 -15.93 -29.33 -19.96
N PRO A 599 -16.60 -28.93 -18.87
CA PRO A 599 -17.08 -27.56 -18.64
C PRO A 599 -15.96 -26.51 -18.52
N LEU A 600 -15.87 -25.61 -19.50
CA LEU A 600 -14.89 -24.52 -19.54
C LEU A 600 -15.58 -23.15 -19.69
N PHE A 601 -15.59 -22.37 -18.60
CA PHE A 601 -16.09 -20.99 -18.61
C PHE A 601 -15.36 -20.09 -19.62
N ILE A 602 -14.07 -20.32 -19.82
CA ILE A 602 -13.29 -19.56 -20.80
C ILE A 602 -13.86 -19.68 -22.21
N TYR A 603 -14.45 -20.83 -22.59
CA TYR A 603 -15.09 -20.98 -23.89
C TYR A 603 -16.22 -19.95 -24.05
N ALA A 604 -17.19 -20.01 -23.14
CA ALA A 604 -18.34 -19.12 -23.15
C ALA A 604 -17.94 -17.64 -23.04
N ALA A 605 -17.01 -17.32 -22.15
CA ALA A 605 -16.53 -15.94 -21.96
C ALA A 605 -15.80 -15.40 -23.19
N THR A 606 -14.96 -16.21 -23.83
CA THR A 606 -14.20 -15.82 -25.03
C THR A 606 -15.12 -15.66 -26.22
N PHE A 607 -16.07 -16.59 -26.40
CA PHE A 607 -17.12 -16.47 -27.40
C PHE A 607 -17.93 -15.17 -27.23
N CYS A 608 -18.41 -14.87 -26.02
CA CYS A 608 -19.14 -13.63 -25.76
C CYS A 608 -18.32 -12.38 -26.08
N ARG A 609 -17.00 -12.39 -25.80
CA ARG A 609 -16.11 -11.28 -26.18
C ARG A 609 -15.97 -11.17 -27.70
N PHE A 610 -15.74 -12.29 -28.39
CA PHE A 610 -15.65 -12.34 -29.85
C PHE A 610 -16.90 -11.73 -30.50
N VAL A 611 -18.10 -12.23 -30.19
CA VAL A 611 -19.34 -11.69 -30.79
C VAL A 611 -19.68 -10.25 -30.35
N SER A 612 -19.03 -9.73 -29.31
CA SER A 612 -19.16 -8.34 -28.87
C SER A 612 -18.36 -7.34 -29.72
N ASP A 613 -17.52 -7.81 -30.66
CA ASP A 613 -16.70 -6.98 -31.55
C ASP A 613 -17.52 -5.81 -32.11
N SER A 614 -16.94 -4.62 -32.04
CA SER A 614 -17.53 -3.40 -32.59
C SER A 614 -17.56 -3.37 -34.12
N GLN A 615 -16.59 -3.99 -34.78
CA GLN A 615 -16.35 -3.93 -36.22
C GLN A 615 -17.13 -4.98 -37.01
N GLN A 616 -17.50 -6.10 -36.39
CA GLN A 616 -18.24 -7.19 -37.03
C GLN A 616 -19.63 -7.41 -36.42
N GLY A 617 -20.57 -7.83 -37.27
CA GLY A 617 -21.96 -8.08 -36.85
C GLY A 617 -22.09 -9.36 -36.00
N PRO A 618 -22.78 -9.33 -34.85
CA PRO A 618 -22.84 -10.45 -33.91
C PRO A 618 -23.50 -11.71 -34.49
N ILE A 619 -24.48 -11.56 -35.39
CA ILE A 619 -25.13 -12.70 -36.07
C ILE A 619 -24.13 -13.42 -36.99
N ARG A 620 -23.33 -12.67 -37.76
CA ARG A 620 -22.32 -13.24 -38.66
C ARG A 620 -21.24 -13.98 -37.86
N GLN A 621 -20.81 -13.39 -36.75
CA GLN A 621 -19.82 -13.99 -35.88
C GLN A 621 -20.32 -15.25 -35.17
N LEU A 622 -21.56 -15.25 -34.65
CA LEU A 622 -22.20 -16.46 -34.13
C LEU A 622 -22.19 -17.56 -35.19
N ASN A 623 -22.69 -17.27 -36.40
CA ASN A 623 -22.74 -18.26 -37.48
C ASN A 623 -21.34 -18.77 -37.89
N SER A 624 -20.32 -17.92 -37.85
CA SER A 624 -18.94 -18.32 -38.11
C SER A 624 -18.40 -19.21 -37.00
N TRP A 625 -18.64 -18.83 -35.75
CA TRP A 625 -18.22 -19.59 -34.59
C TRP A 625 -18.89 -20.96 -34.52
N MET A 626 -20.09 -21.13 -35.08
CA MET A 626 -20.81 -22.42 -35.08
C MET A 626 -20.25 -23.45 -36.08
N LYS A 627 -19.48 -23.03 -37.09
CA LYS A 627 -18.96 -23.90 -38.17
C LYS A 627 -17.73 -24.71 -37.75
N GLN A 628 -17.65 -25.11 -36.48
CA GLN A 628 -16.41 -25.67 -35.93
C GLN A 628 -16.12 -27.07 -36.45
N GLU A 629 -14.84 -27.33 -36.68
CA GLU A 629 -14.30 -28.64 -37.03
C GLU A 629 -14.20 -29.53 -35.78
N ASN A 630 -14.09 -30.86 -35.98
CA ASN A 630 -13.84 -31.81 -34.89
C ASN A 630 -12.39 -31.70 -34.40
N THR A 631 -12.07 -30.61 -33.70
CA THR A 631 -10.77 -30.34 -33.07
C THR A 631 -10.92 -30.24 -31.55
N SER A 632 -9.79 -30.21 -30.83
CA SER A 632 -9.79 -29.99 -29.38
C SER A 632 -10.57 -28.72 -28.97
N GLN A 633 -11.14 -28.74 -27.75
CA GLN A 633 -11.94 -27.62 -27.24
C GLN A 633 -11.15 -26.30 -27.15
N LEU A 634 -9.82 -26.33 -27.07
CA LEU A 634 -8.99 -25.12 -27.12
C LEU A 634 -8.85 -24.57 -28.56
N HIS A 635 -8.65 -25.44 -29.55
CA HIS A 635 -8.66 -25.04 -30.97
C HIS A 635 -9.98 -24.40 -31.36
N GLN A 636 -11.08 -24.97 -30.88
CA GLN A 636 -12.42 -24.44 -31.01
C GLN A 636 -12.60 -23.00 -30.46
N ILE A 637 -11.83 -22.64 -29.43
CA ILE A 637 -11.85 -21.28 -28.85
C ILE A 637 -10.97 -20.34 -29.68
N TYR A 638 -9.72 -20.72 -29.98
CA TYR A 638 -8.73 -19.77 -30.46
C TYR A 638 -8.60 -19.71 -31.98
N ASN A 639 -8.81 -20.82 -32.71
CA ASN A 639 -8.69 -20.82 -34.17
C ASN A 639 -9.62 -19.80 -34.83
N PRO A 640 -10.93 -19.68 -34.47
CA PRO A 640 -11.81 -18.69 -35.10
C PRO A 640 -11.31 -17.25 -34.93
N ILE A 641 -10.68 -16.95 -33.79
CA ILE A 641 -10.14 -15.62 -33.46
C ILE A 641 -8.88 -15.36 -34.30
N LEU A 642 -7.97 -16.32 -34.34
CA LEU A 642 -6.70 -16.23 -35.07
C LEU A 642 -6.93 -16.23 -36.60
N ASP A 643 -7.85 -17.06 -37.10
CA ASP A 643 -8.24 -17.10 -38.52
C ASP A 643 -8.82 -15.77 -38.96
N GLN A 644 -9.67 -15.15 -38.13
CA GLN A 644 -10.22 -13.82 -38.41
C GLN A 644 -9.16 -12.72 -38.32
N ALA A 645 -8.32 -12.74 -37.28
CA ALA A 645 -7.30 -11.73 -37.07
C ALA A 645 -6.23 -11.73 -38.17
N PHE A 646 -5.85 -12.93 -38.62
CA PHE A 646 -4.79 -13.16 -39.59
C PHE A 646 -5.28 -13.46 -41.00
N GLN A 647 -6.56 -13.23 -41.28
CA GLN A 647 -7.11 -13.39 -42.61
C GLN A 647 -6.35 -12.52 -43.62
N GLY A 648 -5.71 -13.16 -44.60
CA GLY A 648 -4.95 -12.49 -45.67
C GLY A 648 -3.44 -12.45 -45.47
N PHE A 649 -2.93 -12.76 -44.27
CA PHE A 649 -1.49 -12.84 -44.02
C PHE A 649 -0.93 -14.24 -44.32
N THR A 650 0.22 -14.31 -44.98
CA THR A 650 0.88 -15.58 -45.34
C THR A 650 2.39 -15.46 -45.25
N GLY A 651 3.09 -16.60 -45.15
CA GLY A 651 4.55 -16.65 -45.18
C GLY A 651 5.21 -15.84 -44.07
N GLU A 652 6.17 -14.99 -44.46
CA GLU A 652 6.98 -14.16 -43.55
C GLU A 652 6.14 -13.14 -42.77
N GLU A 653 5.10 -12.58 -43.38
CA GLU A 653 4.23 -11.60 -42.72
C GLU A 653 3.48 -12.26 -41.54
N LEU A 654 2.90 -13.45 -41.74
CA LEU A 654 2.24 -14.20 -40.67
C LEU A 654 3.23 -14.56 -39.55
N TYR A 655 4.46 -14.96 -39.91
CA TYR A 655 5.50 -15.26 -38.94
C TYR A 655 5.84 -14.06 -38.06
N GLN A 656 6.00 -12.87 -38.66
CA GLN A 656 6.24 -11.63 -37.91
C GLN A 656 5.10 -11.29 -36.94
N LYS A 657 3.83 -11.50 -37.34
CA LYS A 657 2.69 -11.30 -36.44
C LYS A 657 2.68 -12.32 -35.29
N LEU A 658 3.00 -13.57 -35.58
CA LEU A 658 3.11 -14.63 -34.56
C LEU A 658 4.27 -14.37 -33.59
N GLN A 659 5.40 -13.83 -34.05
CA GLN A 659 6.47 -13.35 -33.18
C GLN A 659 5.99 -12.22 -32.26
N PHE A 660 5.20 -11.27 -32.78
CA PHE A 660 4.64 -10.18 -31.96
C PHE A 660 3.67 -10.68 -30.89
N ILE A 661 2.71 -11.55 -31.24
CA ILE A 661 1.81 -12.17 -30.23
C ILE A 661 2.62 -13.01 -29.26
N GLY A 662 3.54 -13.83 -29.78
CA GLY A 662 4.39 -14.68 -28.98
C GLY A 662 5.21 -13.87 -27.97
N ALA A 663 5.71 -12.69 -28.36
CA ALA A 663 6.35 -11.77 -27.45
C ALA A 663 5.39 -11.35 -26.31
N ILE A 664 4.17 -10.87 -26.62
CA ILE A 664 3.15 -10.54 -25.60
C ILE A 664 2.98 -11.68 -24.58
N THR A 665 3.07 -12.94 -25.02
CA THR A 665 2.87 -14.10 -24.14
C THR A 665 4.03 -14.43 -23.20
N ILE A 666 5.24 -13.94 -23.48
CA ILE A 666 6.45 -14.33 -22.74
C ILE A 666 7.24 -13.15 -22.14
N LEU A 667 6.74 -11.91 -22.27
CA LEU A 667 7.35 -10.75 -21.63
C LEU A 667 7.35 -10.92 -20.10
N ALA A 668 8.44 -10.49 -19.45
CA ALA A 668 8.60 -10.47 -17.99
C ALA A 668 7.73 -9.42 -17.30
N ARG A 669 7.26 -8.44 -18.07
CA ARG A 669 6.26 -7.42 -17.70
C ARG A 669 5.49 -6.98 -18.95
N PRO A 670 4.16 -6.81 -18.90
CA PRO A 670 3.39 -6.33 -20.05
C PRO A 670 3.95 -5.01 -20.60
N LEU A 671 4.15 -4.96 -21.92
CA LEU A 671 4.59 -3.75 -22.63
C LEU A 671 3.45 -3.14 -23.43
N SER A 672 3.56 -1.83 -23.66
CA SER A 672 2.67 -1.13 -24.58
C SER A 672 2.88 -1.57 -26.02
N ALA A 673 1.85 -1.39 -26.86
CA ALA A 673 1.94 -1.69 -28.29
C ALA A 673 3.14 -0.94 -28.92
N GLN A 674 3.31 0.34 -28.54
CA GLN A 674 4.39 1.18 -29.01
C GLN A 674 5.76 0.65 -28.58
N SER A 675 5.96 0.33 -27.30
CA SER A 675 7.25 -0.16 -26.82
C SER A 675 7.61 -1.51 -27.42
N LEU A 676 6.65 -2.42 -27.56
CA LEU A 676 6.90 -3.73 -28.14
C LEU A 676 7.21 -3.64 -29.65
N ALA A 677 6.49 -2.79 -30.38
CA ALA A 677 6.77 -2.51 -31.79
C ALA A 677 8.18 -1.93 -31.98
N THR A 678 8.61 -1.02 -31.11
CA THR A 678 9.98 -0.48 -31.12
C THR A 678 11.04 -1.55 -30.88
N ILE A 679 10.86 -2.42 -29.87
CA ILE A 679 11.82 -3.51 -29.59
C ILE A 679 11.89 -4.46 -30.78
N LEU A 680 10.75 -4.93 -31.28
CA LEU A 680 10.70 -5.91 -32.37
C LEU A 680 11.00 -5.30 -33.75
N ALA A 681 11.20 -3.98 -33.84
CA ALA A 681 11.40 -3.22 -35.07
C ALA A 681 10.25 -3.43 -36.09
N ILE A 682 9.01 -3.34 -35.61
CA ILE A 682 7.77 -3.45 -36.41
C ILE A 682 7.08 -2.07 -36.44
N ASP A 683 6.42 -1.75 -37.55
CA ASP A 683 5.66 -0.51 -37.67
C ASP A 683 4.44 -0.51 -36.72
N ILE A 684 4.33 0.52 -35.89
CA ILE A 684 3.24 0.67 -34.91
C ILE A 684 1.88 0.89 -35.57
N ASP A 685 1.84 1.52 -36.74
CA ASP A 685 0.58 1.76 -37.47
C ASP A 685 0.01 0.44 -38.01
N ASP A 686 0.89 -0.47 -38.43
CA ASP A 686 0.55 -1.82 -38.80
C ASP A 686 0.07 -2.64 -37.58
N VAL A 687 0.83 -2.62 -36.48
CA VAL A 687 0.48 -3.30 -35.21
C VAL A 687 -0.88 -2.89 -34.67
N SER A 688 -1.14 -1.59 -34.59
CA SER A 688 -2.34 -1.04 -33.95
C SER A 688 -3.64 -1.54 -34.60
N TRP A 689 -3.62 -1.80 -35.91
CA TRP A 689 -4.78 -2.28 -36.64
C TRP A 689 -5.10 -3.75 -36.34
N TRP A 690 -4.16 -4.67 -36.55
CA TRP A 690 -4.47 -6.11 -36.45
C TRP A 690 -4.54 -6.60 -35.00
N VAL A 691 -3.76 -6.01 -34.08
CA VAL A 691 -3.81 -6.40 -32.65
C VAL A 691 -5.20 -6.13 -32.05
N SER A 692 -5.86 -5.05 -32.46
CA SER A 692 -7.23 -4.74 -32.01
C SER A 692 -8.25 -5.84 -32.35
N LYS A 693 -7.99 -6.65 -33.39
CA LYS A 693 -8.85 -7.79 -33.77
C LYS A 693 -8.78 -8.95 -32.79
N LEU A 694 -7.75 -8.99 -31.93
CA LEU A 694 -7.55 -10.02 -30.91
C LEU A 694 -8.21 -9.67 -29.56
N HIS A 695 -9.13 -8.69 -29.54
CA HIS A 695 -9.86 -8.25 -28.34
C HIS A 695 -10.54 -9.36 -27.53
N ALA A 696 -10.81 -10.52 -28.14
CA ALA A 696 -11.40 -11.67 -27.46
C ALA A 696 -10.41 -12.37 -26.50
N VAL A 697 -9.10 -12.22 -26.73
CA VAL A 697 -8.01 -12.85 -25.95
C VAL A 697 -7.02 -11.85 -25.37
N LEU A 698 -6.97 -10.62 -25.89
CA LEU A 698 -6.15 -9.52 -25.42
C LEU A 698 -7.00 -8.35 -24.91
N HIS A 699 -6.58 -7.76 -23.79
CA HIS A 699 -6.98 -6.41 -23.43
C HIS A 699 -6.05 -5.43 -24.15
N VAL A 700 -6.57 -4.77 -25.18
CA VAL A 700 -5.84 -3.78 -25.96
C VAL A 700 -6.35 -2.39 -25.57
N PRO A 701 -5.55 -1.59 -24.84
CA PRO A 701 -5.94 -0.22 -24.50
C PRO A 701 -6.15 0.64 -25.74
N ARG A 702 -6.94 1.72 -25.60
CA ARG A 702 -7.09 2.71 -26.69
C ARG A 702 -5.81 3.52 -26.88
N GLU A 703 -5.10 3.77 -25.78
CA GLU A 703 -3.87 4.52 -25.77
C GLU A 703 -2.67 3.59 -26.02
N ILE A 704 -1.90 3.86 -27.08
CA ILE A 704 -0.81 3.01 -27.57
C ILE A 704 0.38 2.85 -26.59
N TYR A 705 0.45 3.72 -25.58
CA TYR A 705 1.47 3.73 -24.53
C TYR A 705 1.06 2.95 -23.27
N LYS A 706 -0.19 2.45 -23.20
CA LYS A 706 -0.62 1.56 -22.11
C LYS A 706 -0.32 0.10 -22.46
N PRO A 707 0.01 -0.76 -21.47
CA PRO A 707 0.35 -2.15 -21.72
C PRO A 707 -0.76 -2.98 -22.37
N ILE A 708 -0.37 -3.88 -23.29
CA ILE A 708 -1.26 -4.93 -23.79
C ILE A 708 -1.21 -6.09 -22.80
N GLU A 709 -2.39 -6.56 -22.37
CA GLU A 709 -2.49 -7.66 -21.40
C GLU A 709 -3.21 -8.87 -21.98
N LEU A 710 -2.73 -10.06 -21.62
CA LEU A 710 -3.46 -11.31 -21.87
C LEU A 710 -4.69 -11.38 -20.98
N LEU A 711 -5.86 -11.68 -21.55
CA LEU A 711 -7.07 -11.91 -20.76
C LEU A 711 -7.02 -13.23 -19.99
N HIS A 712 -6.32 -14.23 -20.53
CA HIS A 712 -6.15 -15.51 -19.87
C HIS A 712 -4.92 -16.29 -20.39
N LYS A 713 -4.16 -16.86 -19.46
CA LYS A 713 -2.90 -17.59 -19.71
C LYS A 713 -3.05 -18.82 -20.62
N SER A 714 -4.22 -19.45 -20.68
CA SER A 714 -4.45 -20.58 -21.61
C SER A 714 -4.29 -20.22 -23.09
N PHE A 715 -4.39 -18.94 -23.47
CA PHE A 715 -4.10 -18.52 -24.83
C PHE A 715 -2.60 -18.59 -25.11
N ALA A 716 -1.76 -18.15 -24.17
CA ALA A 716 -0.32 -18.33 -24.23
C ALA A 716 0.06 -19.82 -24.26
N ASP A 717 -0.55 -20.63 -23.40
CA ASP A 717 -0.32 -22.08 -23.36
C ASP A 717 -0.69 -22.74 -24.70
N PHE A 718 -1.80 -22.32 -25.32
CA PHE A 718 -2.24 -22.81 -26.63
C PHE A 718 -1.22 -22.50 -27.74
N LEU A 719 -0.70 -21.27 -27.80
CA LEU A 719 0.29 -20.90 -28.81
C LEU A 719 1.61 -21.65 -28.61
N ALA A 720 2.05 -21.84 -27.37
CA ALA A 720 3.33 -22.45 -27.04
C ALA A 720 3.33 -23.99 -27.09
N ASN A 721 2.16 -24.64 -27.18
CA ASN A 721 2.09 -26.10 -27.16
C ASN A 721 2.47 -26.70 -28.52
N SER A 722 3.68 -27.24 -28.61
CA SER A 722 4.23 -27.87 -29.82
C SER A 722 3.79 -29.32 -30.05
N ASP A 723 3.13 -29.95 -29.07
CA ASP A 723 2.74 -31.37 -29.14
C ASP A 723 1.41 -31.61 -29.88
N ASP A 724 0.72 -30.55 -30.30
CA ASP A 724 -0.57 -30.67 -30.96
C ASP A 724 -0.42 -31.03 -32.45
N ARG A 725 -0.58 -32.31 -32.77
CA ARG A 725 -0.57 -32.83 -34.15
C ARG A 725 -1.76 -32.33 -34.98
N GLU A 726 -2.75 -31.68 -34.35
CA GLU A 726 -4.01 -31.28 -34.98
C GLU A 726 -3.91 -29.98 -35.79
N SER A 727 -3.02 -29.02 -35.46
CA SER A 727 -2.75 -27.86 -36.34
C SER A 727 -1.52 -27.02 -35.95
N PRO A 728 -0.38 -27.12 -36.66
CA PRO A 728 0.82 -26.32 -36.37
C PRO A 728 0.73 -24.86 -36.84
N LYS A 729 -0.39 -24.43 -37.45
CA LYS A 729 -0.50 -23.15 -38.18
C LYS A 729 -0.14 -21.92 -37.33
N TYR A 730 -0.50 -21.94 -36.06
CA TYR A 730 -0.32 -20.81 -35.12
C TYR A 730 0.62 -21.14 -33.96
N SER A 731 1.32 -22.26 -34.02
CA SER A 731 2.26 -22.65 -32.97
C SER A 731 3.46 -21.70 -32.98
N ILE A 732 3.92 -21.34 -31.78
CA ILE A 732 5.11 -20.54 -31.56
C ILE A 732 6.16 -21.34 -30.80
N ASP A 733 7.43 -21.13 -31.14
CA ASP A 733 8.55 -21.62 -30.34
C ASP A 733 8.93 -20.53 -29.32
N ALA A 734 8.49 -20.72 -28.08
CA ALA A 734 8.77 -19.78 -26.99
C ALA A 734 10.28 -19.57 -26.78
N ALA A 735 11.11 -20.60 -26.93
CA ALA A 735 12.55 -20.50 -26.75
C ALA A 735 13.19 -19.68 -27.88
N ALA A 736 12.72 -19.84 -29.12
CA ALA A 736 13.13 -19.00 -30.25
C ALA A 736 12.73 -17.53 -30.05
N ILE A 737 11.49 -17.26 -29.63
CA ILE A 737 11.04 -15.88 -29.40
C ILE A 737 11.80 -15.24 -28.23
N HIS A 738 12.10 -15.98 -27.15
CA HIS A 738 13.00 -15.48 -26.09
C HIS A 738 14.37 -15.09 -26.67
N ALA A 739 14.94 -15.88 -27.58
CA ALA A 739 16.20 -15.53 -28.23
C ALA A 739 16.08 -14.24 -29.05
N ASP A 740 15.02 -14.12 -29.85
CA ASP A 740 14.78 -12.96 -30.72
C ASP A 740 14.57 -11.68 -29.88
N ILE A 741 13.79 -11.73 -28.80
CA ILE A 741 13.59 -10.59 -27.90
C ILE A 741 14.90 -10.21 -27.21
N ALA A 742 15.71 -11.18 -26.78
CA ALA A 742 17.00 -10.89 -26.16
C ALA A 742 17.93 -10.14 -27.11
N GLU A 743 18.02 -10.59 -28.37
CA GLU A 743 18.80 -9.94 -29.41
C GLU A 743 18.28 -8.53 -29.70
N LYS A 744 16.96 -8.37 -29.86
CA LYS A 744 16.32 -7.08 -30.10
C LYS A 744 16.47 -6.09 -28.93
N CYS A 745 16.40 -6.56 -27.68
CA CYS A 745 16.72 -5.75 -26.51
C CYS A 745 18.17 -5.24 -26.56
N ILE A 746 19.12 -6.09 -26.94
CA ILE A 746 20.53 -5.70 -27.07
C ILE A 746 20.72 -4.69 -28.21
N GLU A 747 20.08 -4.89 -29.38
CA GLU A 747 20.11 -3.93 -30.49
C GLU A 747 19.54 -2.56 -30.08
N CYS A 748 18.40 -2.56 -29.37
CA CYS A 748 17.79 -1.36 -28.81
C CYS A 748 18.76 -0.63 -27.87
N MET A 749 19.39 -1.36 -26.96
CA MET A 749 20.38 -0.79 -26.04
C MET A 749 21.61 -0.25 -26.77
N LYS A 750 22.14 -0.94 -27.78
CA LYS A 750 23.28 -0.43 -28.59
C LYS A 750 22.95 0.89 -29.28
N LYS A 751 21.71 1.06 -29.73
CA LYS A 751 21.27 2.24 -30.46
C LYS A 751 21.01 3.44 -29.54
N GLU A 752 20.45 3.21 -28.36
CA GLU A 752 19.93 4.27 -27.50
C GLU A 752 20.79 4.56 -26.26
N LEU A 753 21.50 3.57 -25.73
CA LEU A 753 22.41 3.79 -24.59
C LEU A 753 23.64 4.58 -25.02
N LYS A 754 23.92 5.61 -24.25
CA LYS A 754 25.06 6.50 -24.41
C LYS A 754 25.48 7.01 -23.05
N GLN A 755 26.72 7.46 -22.95
CA GLN A 755 27.22 8.14 -21.76
C GLN A 755 26.38 9.38 -21.46
N ASP A 756 26.09 9.58 -20.18
CA ASP A 756 25.27 10.70 -19.69
C ASP A 756 23.90 10.71 -20.38
N ILE A 757 23.19 9.59 -20.32
CA ILE A 757 21.93 9.38 -21.05
C ILE A 757 20.88 10.43 -20.67
N CYS A 758 20.88 10.86 -19.39
CA CYS A 758 20.00 11.90 -18.87
C CYS A 758 20.53 13.34 -19.05
N ARG A 759 21.70 13.52 -19.70
CA ARG A 759 22.33 14.83 -19.96
C ARG A 759 22.52 15.68 -18.71
N SER A 760 22.91 15.04 -17.62
CA SER A 760 23.17 15.67 -16.32
C SER A 760 24.37 16.63 -16.34
N GLN A 761 25.27 16.50 -17.32
CA GLN A 761 26.47 17.33 -17.51
C GLN A 761 27.42 17.42 -16.31
N ARG A 762 27.20 16.58 -15.27
CA ARG A 762 27.98 16.54 -14.04
C ARG A 762 28.37 15.09 -13.71
N PRO A 763 29.62 14.69 -13.99
CA PRO A 763 30.12 13.39 -13.55
C PRO A 763 29.98 13.25 -12.02
N GLY A 764 29.38 12.15 -11.55
CA GLY A 764 29.22 11.85 -10.12
C GLY A 764 27.95 12.40 -9.45
N ILE A 765 26.97 12.89 -10.22
CA ILE A 765 25.63 13.20 -9.69
C ILE A 765 24.99 11.94 -9.09
N MET A 766 24.39 12.05 -7.90
CA MET A 766 23.69 10.92 -7.30
C MET A 766 22.42 10.62 -8.08
N ARG A 767 22.00 9.35 -8.14
CA ARG A 767 20.76 8.96 -8.81
C ARG A 767 19.56 9.72 -8.23
N ASP A 768 19.54 9.95 -6.92
CA ASP A 768 18.45 10.64 -6.23
C ASP A 768 18.38 12.15 -6.53
N ASP A 769 19.45 12.74 -7.07
CA ASP A 769 19.46 14.13 -7.55
C ASP A 769 18.92 14.27 -8.99
N ILE A 770 18.69 13.16 -9.69
CA ILE A 770 18.16 13.16 -11.06
C ILE A 770 16.64 12.97 -11.00
N ASN A 771 15.92 13.96 -11.51
CA ASN A 771 14.46 13.94 -11.59
C ASN A 771 13.95 12.69 -12.34
N ASP A 772 13.06 11.90 -11.72
CA ASP A 772 12.44 10.71 -12.31
C ASP A 772 11.74 10.99 -13.65
N VAL A 773 11.23 12.21 -13.88
CA VAL A 773 10.68 12.62 -15.20
C VAL A 773 11.79 12.62 -16.25
N ALA A 774 12.96 13.19 -15.93
CA ALA A 774 14.10 13.21 -16.83
C ALA A 774 14.62 11.79 -17.10
N ILE A 775 14.59 10.91 -16.11
CA ILE A 775 14.92 9.49 -16.30
C ILE A 775 13.93 8.86 -17.27
N ARG A 776 12.61 9.01 -17.08
CA ARG A 776 11.59 8.45 -18.00
C ARG A 776 11.66 9.01 -19.42
N ASP A 777 11.98 10.29 -19.57
CA ASP A 777 12.10 10.94 -20.89
C ASP A 777 13.33 10.47 -21.67
N ASN A 778 14.42 10.10 -20.98
CA ASN A 778 15.66 9.63 -21.61
C ASN A 778 15.80 8.09 -21.62
N ILE A 779 15.09 7.39 -20.72
CA ILE A 779 14.98 5.94 -20.63
C ILE A 779 13.48 5.58 -20.76
N PRO A 780 12.93 5.62 -21.99
CA PRO A 780 11.55 5.26 -22.24
C PRO A 780 11.28 3.76 -21.96
N GLN A 781 10.00 3.40 -21.85
CA GLN A 781 9.55 2.06 -21.41
C GLN A 781 10.21 0.88 -22.17
N HIS A 782 10.45 1.00 -23.47
CA HIS A 782 11.12 -0.05 -24.26
C HIS A 782 12.60 -0.21 -23.90
N LEU A 783 13.31 0.91 -23.70
CA LEU A 783 14.72 0.89 -23.31
C LEU A 783 14.87 0.41 -21.87
N GLU A 784 14.00 0.86 -20.98
CA GLU A 784 13.93 0.38 -19.60
C GLU A 784 13.73 -1.15 -19.57
N TYR A 785 12.80 -1.67 -20.37
CA TYR A 785 12.56 -3.10 -20.47
C TYR A 785 13.78 -3.84 -20.99
N ALA A 786 14.42 -3.31 -22.03
CA ALA A 786 15.62 -3.91 -22.61
C ALA A 786 16.76 -3.97 -21.57
N CYS A 787 16.97 -2.90 -20.79
CA CYS A 787 18.00 -2.87 -19.75
C CYS A 787 17.76 -3.89 -18.64
N ILE A 788 16.51 -4.05 -18.19
CA ILE A 788 16.17 -4.92 -17.05
C ILE A 788 16.05 -6.39 -17.47
N ASN A 789 15.43 -6.68 -18.63
CA ASN A 789 14.92 -8.02 -18.93
C ASN A 789 15.68 -8.78 -20.03
N TRP A 790 16.67 -8.19 -20.71
CA TRP A 790 17.39 -8.90 -21.78
C TRP A 790 17.99 -10.23 -21.30
N PHE A 791 18.57 -10.25 -20.10
CA PHE A 791 19.21 -11.45 -19.55
C PHE A 791 18.19 -12.51 -19.12
N TYR A 792 17.00 -12.09 -18.68
CA TYR A 792 15.87 -12.99 -18.44
C TYR A 792 15.51 -13.77 -19.71
N HIS A 793 15.41 -13.07 -20.84
CA HIS A 793 15.12 -13.69 -22.14
C HIS A 793 16.26 -14.61 -22.61
N VAL A 794 17.53 -14.21 -22.42
CA VAL A 794 18.67 -15.10 -22.71
C VAL A 794 18.55 -16.42 -21.94
N LYS A 795 18.30 -16.36 -20.63
CA LYS A 795 18.21 -17.56 -19.77
C LYS A 795 17.12 -18.52 -20.25
N LEU A 796 15.96 -18.01 -20.64
CA LEU A 796 14.82 -18.82 -21.07
C LEU A 796 14.92 -19.29 -22.53
N SER A 797 15.74 -18.64 -23.35
CA SER A 797 15.99 -19.08 -24.73
C SER A 797 16.65 -20.46 -24.84
N ARG A 798 17.30 -20.93 -23.77
CA ARG A 798 18.12 -22.16 -23.74
C ARG A 798 19.20 -22.20 -24.84
N ARG A 799 19.52 -21.08 -25.48
CA ARG A 799 20.62 -20.92 -26.44
C ARG A 799 21.87 -20.40 -25.72
N ALA A 800 23.04 -20.77 -26.22
CA ALA A 800 24.29 -20.24 -25.70
C ALA A 800 24.39 -18.73 -25.98
N LEU A 801 24.98 -17.98 -25.05
CA LEU A 801 25.32 -16.57 -25.27
C LEU A 801 26.20 -16.45 -26.53
N HIS A 802 25.65 -15.85 -27.58
CA HIS A 802 26.34 -15.66 -28.84
C HIS A 802 27.31 -14.47 -28.78
N LYS A 803 28.20 -14.39 -29.78
CA LYS A 803 29.21 -13.32 -29.98
C LYS A 803 28.65 -11.90 -29.83
N PHE A 804 27.38 -11.67 -30.18
CA PHE A 804 26.75 -10.34 -30.11
C PHE A 804 26.59 -9.80 -28.69
N SER A 805 26.44 -10.66 -27.68
CA SER A 805 26.30 -10.28 -26.26
C SER A 805 27.64 -9.81 -25.70
N TYR A 806 28.74 -10.44 -26.11
CA TYR A 806 30.09 -10.03 -25.73
C TYR A 806 30.49 -8.70 -26.37
N THR A 807 30.17 -8.49 -27.65
CA THR A 807 30.38 -7.19 -28.30
C THR A 807 29.58 -6.09 -27.61
N PHE A 808 28.33 -6.35 -27.22
CA PHE A 808 27.53 -5.40 -26.44
C PHE A 808 28.20 -5.04 -25.11
N LEU A 809 28.62 -6.04 -24.33
CA LEU A 809 29.27 -5.79 -23.04
C LEU A 809 30.62 -5.08 -23.23
N PHE A 810 31.36 -5.38 -24.29
CA PHE A 810 32.61 -4.67 -24.56
C PHE A 810 32.38 -3.18 -24.86
N ASP A 811 31.38 -2.84 -25.68
CA ASP A 811 31.16 -1.47 -26.16
C ASP A 811 30.24 -0.64 -25.26
N HIS A 812 29.29 -1.26 -24.55
CA HIS A 812 28.20 -0.57 -23.84
C HIS A 812 28.00 -0.99 -22.38
N LEU A 813 28.89 -1.79 -21.78
CA LEU A 813 28.78 -2.18 -20.37
C LEU A 813 28.59 -1.00 -19.42
N LEU A 814 29.42 0.04 -19.53
CA LEU A 814 29.34 1.20 -18.65
C LEU A 814 28.04 2.00 -18.86
N HIS A 815 27.58 2.13 -20.11
CA HIS A 815 26.31 2.78 -20.43
C HIS A 815 25.12 2.00 -19.86
N TRP A 816 25.18 0.67 -19.86
CA TRP A 816 24.16 -0.18 -19.27
C TRP A 816 24.17 -0.10 -17.74
N VAL A 817 25.34 -0.12 -17.10
CA VAL A 817 25.45 0.07 -15.64
C VAL A 817 24.93 1.44 -15.24
N GLU A 818 25.25 2.50 -15.99
CA GLU A 818 24.68 3.85 -15.79
C GLU A 818 23.15 3.81 -15.81
N ALA A 819 22.54 3.20 -16.85
CA ALA A 819 21.09 3.07 -16.94
C ALA A 819 20.50 2.25 -15.79
N MET A 820 21.10 1.11 -15.41
CA MET A 820 20.66 0.30 -14.28
C MET A 820 20.75 1.05 -12.94
N THR A 821 21.77 1.88 -12.75
CA THR A 821 21.89 2.76 -11.60
C THR A 821 20.76 3.78 -11.57
N LEU A 822 20.51 4.50 -12.68
CA LEU A 822 19.41 5.48 -12.79
C LEU A 822 18.04 4.85 -12.49
N LEU A 823 17.83 3.61 -12.94
CA LEU A 823 16.63 2.82 -12.67
C LEU A 823 16.55 2.26 -11.23
N GLY A 824 17.56 2.53 -10.38
CA GLY A 824 17.59 2.08 -8.99
C GLY A 824 17.86 0.58 -8.82
N ARG A 825 18.44 -0.08 -9.83
CA ARG A 825 18.62 -1.54 -9.89
C ARG A 825 20.08 -1.97 -9.98
N LEU A 826 21.00 -1.14 -9.48
CA LEU A 826 22.44 -1.46 -9.45
C LEU A 826 22.74 -2.77 -8.70
N SER A 827 21.96 -3.11 -7.67
CA SER A 827 22.12 -4.35 -6.90
C SER A 827 21.89 -5.63 -7.72
N GLU A 828 21.21 -5.54 -8.87
CA GLU A 828 20.95 -6.69 -9.75
C GLU A 828 22.12 -6.97 -10.71
N CYS A 829 22.98 -5.98 -10.95
CA CYS A 829 24.10 -6.07 -11.89
C CYS A 829 25.13 -7.17 -11.51
N PRO A 830 25.59 -7.30 -10.24
CA PRO A 830 26.58 -8.31 -9.86
C PRO A 830 26.16 -9.75 -10.20
N ASP A 831 24.89 -10.07 -9.96
CA ASP A 831 24.33 -11.39 -10.25
C ASP A 831 24.33 -11.71 -11.75
N ILE A 832 24.03 -10.71 -12.58
CA ILE A 832 24.07 -10.83 -14.03
C ILE A 832 25.52 -11.02 -14.48
N PHE A 833 26.48 -10.27 -13.91
CA PHE A 833 27.90 -10.42 -14.22
C PHE A 833 28.45 -11.79 -13.84
N ASP A 834 28.16 -12.30 -12.64
CA ASP A 834 28.63 -13.62 -12.21
C ASP A 834 28.10 -14.71 -13.14
N LYS A 835 26.82 -14.64 -13.53
CA LYS A 835 26.21 -15.60 -14.46
C LYS A 835 26.80 -15.50 -15.87
N LEU A 836 27.02 -14.29 -16.38
CA LEU A 836 27.69 -14.06 -17.66
C LEU A 836 29.14 -14.58 -17.64
N PHE A 837 29.87 -14.33 -16.55
CA PHE A 837 31.24 -14.80 -16.36
C PHE A 837 31.31 -16.33 -16.40
N ARG A 838 30.46 -17.01 -15.63
CA ARG A 838 30.36 -18.48 -15.61
C ARG A 838 29.98 -19.06 -16.98
N ALA A 839 29.09 -18.37 -17.69
CA ALA A 839 28.67 -18.79 -19.02
C ALA A 839 29.72 -18.51 -20.11
N SER A 840 30.69 -17.62 -19.84
CA SER A 840 31.68 -17.20 -20.84
C SER A 840 32.90 -18.10 -20.97
N GLN A 841 33.33 -18.78 -19.90
CA GLN A 841 34.56 -19.62 -19.78
C GLN A 841 35.88 -19.09 -20.43
N VAL A 842 35.88 -17.96 -21.15
CA VAL A 842 36.96 -17.42 -21.97
C VAL A 842 36.73 -15.91 -22.17
N CYS A 843 37.01 -15.07 -21.17
CA CYS A 843 37.35 -13.65 -21.41
C CYS A 843 37.99 -13.02 -20.15
N THR A 844 39.29 -13.27 -19.96
CA THR A 844 40.12 -12.64 -18.92
C THR A 844 40.46 -11.16 -19.21
N SER A 845 40.07 -10.61 -20.36
CA SER A 845 40.40 -9.23 -20.77
C SER A 845 39.49 -8.14 -20.17
N LEU A 846 38.25 -8.47 -19.78
CA LEU A 846 37.32 -7.50 -19.15
C LEU A 846 37.76 -7.06 -17.74
N LEU A 847 38.58 -7.87 -17.06
CA LEU A 847 39.08 -7.60 -15.70
C LEU A 847 40.05 -6.42 -15.62
N HIS A 848 40.64 -5.99 -16.74
CA HIS A 848 41.62 -4.89 -16.72
C HIS A 848 40.97 -3.50 -16.58
N ASP A 849 39.67 -3.35 -16.83
CA ASP A 849 38.94 -2.09 -16.68
C ASP A 849 38.02 -2.04 -15.44
N ILE A 850 37.84 -3.16 -14.72
CA ILE A 850 37.10 -3.22 -13.45
C ILE A 850 37.68 -2.32 -12.34
N PRO A 851 39.00 -2.03 -12.27
CA PRO A 851 39.54 -1.09 -11.27
C PRO A 851 39.09 0.38 -11.45
N LYS A 852 38.33 0.72 -12.50
CA LYS A 852 37.71 2.04 -12.66
C LYS A 852 36.28 2.13 -12.08
N LEU A 853 35.70 1.02 -11.65
CA LEU A 853 34.35 0.96 -11.06
C LEU A 853 34.31 1.25 -9.55
N THR A 854 35.45 1.48 -8.90
CA THR A 854 35.55 1.82 -7.46
C THR A 854 35.20 3.27 -7.12
N VAL A 855 34.53 4.00 -8.01
CA VAL A 855 34.05 5.37 -7.74
C VAL A 855 32.55 5.47 -8.09
N ILE A 856 31.75 4.54 -7.59
CA ILE A 856 30.29 4.71 -7.42
C ILE A 856 29.89 3.99 -6.11
N GLU A 857 30.49 4.41 -5.01
CA GLU A 857 29.84 4.40 -3.69
C GLU A 857 29.86 5.85 -3.22
N MET A 858 28.89 6.60 -3.72
CA MET A 858 28.30 7.75 -3.05
C MET A 858 26.81 7.58 -3.20
#